data_AF-A0A972AYQ1-F1
#
_entry.id   AF-A0A972AYQ1-F1
#
_cell.length_a   1.000
_cell.length_b   1.000
_cell.length_c   1.000
_cell.angle_alpha   90.00
_cell.angle_beta   90.00
_cell.angle_gamma   90.00
#
_symmetry.space_group_name_H-M   'P 1'
#
loop_
_entity.id
_entity.type
_entity.pdbx_description
1 polymer ?
#
loop_
_entity_poly.entity_id
_entity_poly.type
_entity_poly.pdbx_seq_one_letter_code
_entity_poly.pdbx_strand_id
1 'polypeptide(L)'
;MKRHFMRVFPLIVLLTLLIFTGVVMAETTETNEAENRFEVPFYTGFIFESNYEPREWTLRRSVPGYGRRFEASFVGVAGFDSSSSQLMLTFILEDGRKRALPLSSFSDEDQEYALAIHRELQKERAALREANDVGEYTAPREGKVPENFELGAPFMGDPWTYTPKAGEIFVDYSKYFRFVSGKHTRLSGNRWFDESFREMNRDYFDVVFDFGIHELGFPAPYSDETTNRKIDVTVTGTGIGEGWAFGSTQIWINPEAMHEGSTVVPHEFAHVLQEYSGGFKGNNTGWYWETHANWFAHQFRPDSAPALEVYNDRINHHLSSTRMNYGSWPFIQYIAENPKLGPSYPNRIWYESERHNSHLPRRRHGAAMEDAFQALMRIGYEEGVFNHPETGFGDIIGEMAARNVTWDYTFNHTYKDVAQPNRFNRTVLHEAPDKPGWYMVPYALAPQQYGYNVIELIPEPGATKIEVNFQGLLVEEGADWRATIVVVDKDGWPRYSRMWNNGICSMEIQEGDKEFYLTVAATPSIYRQVVVNQGFRSIVKYPYEVKFSGATPATYHPDHLTVGHLFGLMGDPHPNGGGFVSRSAKVDETVYVGPNAVVFGAARITGNARIEDYAVVMDFARVGGNAIIAGNAVVRDSVRVEGNAVVRDALVRGQVTVNESARILDGMLVEGSGFITGNATLKGRGSVNTTVDNVRGTIGGATIVGINSEWKAWTSNPVTDGIFYDLAERAGSARGRTNYVYANYTFDEPNYALVKDTLYYNDGILRGAPEYKVDGNRKVLELNGVNQYVLLGKDIAEFDQVTYEMTVKWFGGESNQRIFDFSRDETNGMYLTPSNADGKLEFVVLSEGVAQSIVSSTALPVDQWVKIELTIKNGEATLKIDNALIGTIKNLENTPVSLRTKANYLGRSFDGRTYFNGQFDDFKVTRIPAN
;
A
#
# COMPACT_ATOMS: atom_id res chain seq x y z
N MET A 1 45.84 7.05 33.16
CA MET A 1 46.09 5.96 34.11
C MET A 1 44.80 5.71 34.91
N LYS A 2 44.22 4.52 34.75
CA LYS A 2 43.25 3.81 35.60
C LYS A 2 42.28 4.60 36.51
N ARG A 3 40.98 4.40 36.20
CA ARG A 3 39.78 4.46 37.07
C ARG A 3 39.42 5.82 37.71
N HIS A 4 38.48 6.52 37.09
CA HIS A 4 37.22 7.05 37.69
C HIS A 4 36.55 7.97 36.67
N PHE A 5 35.67 7.45 35.80
CA PHE A 5 34.65 8.22 35.08
C PHE A 5 33.62 7.23 34.52
N MET A 6 32.52 7.06 35.26
CA MET A 6 31.33 6.33 34.84
C MET A 6 30.15 7.18 35.29
N ARG A 7 29.57 7.93 34.33
CA ARG A 7 28.22 8.53 34.31
C ARG A 7 28.20 9.63 33.24
N VAL A 8 27.33 9.48 32.23
CA VAL A 8 26.40 10.48 31.66
C VAL A 8 25.74 9.83 30.41
N PHE A 9 24.47 9.43 30.60
CA PHE A 9 23.35 9.23 29.65
C PHE A 9 23.26 8.00 28.71
N PRO A 10 22.04 7.60 28.24
CA PRO A 10 20.62 7.84 28.68
C PRO A 10 19.88 6.51 29.02
N LEU A 11 18.72 6.38 29.69
CA LEU A 11 17.41 7.07 29.69
C LEU A 11 16.64 7.00 28.34
N ILE A 12 15.86 5.94 28.13
CA ILE A 12 14.52 5.83 27.46
C ILE A 12 14.26 4.33 27.21
N VAL A 13 13.98 3.59 28.29
CA VAL A 13 13.21 2.33 28.31
C VAL A 13 12.65 2.26 29.73
N LEU A 14 11.65 3.09 30.04
CA LEU A 14 10.74 2.92 31.18
C LEU A 14 9.65 3.99 31.10
N LEU A 15 8.61 3.77 30.28
CA LEU A 15 7.34 4.45 30.46
C LEU A 15 6.19 3.68 29.80
N THR A 16 5.91 2.48 30.29
CA THR A 16 4.59 1.82 30.21
C THR A 16 4.55 0.66 31.20
N LEU A 17 4.56 0.98 32.49
CA LEU A 17 4.32 0.03 33.59
C LEU A 17 4.03 0.87 34.84
N LEU A 18 2.77 1.30 34.98
CA LEU A 18 2.10 1.72 36.23
C LEU A 18 0.78 2.45 35.92
N ILE A 19 -0.28 1.72 35.55
CA ILE A 19 -1.67 2.03 35.96
C ILE A 19 -2.39 0.68 36.10
N PHE A 20 -3.15 0.51 37.19
CA PHE A 20 -3.98 -0.63 37.59
C PHE A 20 -3.33 -1.72 38.47
N THR A 21 -3.04 -1.37 39.72
CA THR A 21 -3.26 -2.28 40.85
C THR A 21 -4.54 -1.88 41.56
N GLY A 22 -5.66 -2.49 41.13
CA GLY A 22 -6.91 -2.54 41.89
C GLY A 22 -7.10 -3.97 42.38
N VAL A 23 -6.48 -4.30 43.51
CA VAL A 23 -6.69 -5.58 44.20
C VAL A 23 -8.06 -5.50 44.87
N VAL A 24 -9.03 -6.26 44.37
CA VAL A 24 -10.22 -6.64 45.14
C VAL A 24 -10.00 -8.09 45.57
N MET A 25 -9.90 -8.30 46.88
CA MET A 25 -9.86 -9.63 47.47
C MET A 25 -11.25 -10.26 47.39
N ALA A 26 -11.34 -11.46 46.82
CA ALA A 26 -12.47 -12.37 47.03
C ALA A 26 -11.97 -13.59 47.79
N GLU A 27 -12.47 -13.76 49.01
CA GLU A 27 -12.26 -14.95 49.83
C GLU A 27 -13.03 -16.15 49.27
N THR A 28 -12.41 -17.31 49.44
CA THR A 28 -12.82 -18.67 49.05
C THR A 28 -14.17 -19.11 49.63
N THR A 29 -14.93 -19.93 48.88
CA THR A 29 -15.25 -21.32 49.26
C THR A 29 -16.04 -22.08 48.18
N GLU A 30 -15.81 -23.40 48.19
CA GLU A 30 -16.56 -24.51 47.58
C GLU A 30 -16.14 -25.03 46.18
N THR A 31 -15.74 -26.30 46.23
CA THR A 31 -15.36 -27.21 45.14
C THR A 31 -16.54 -27.49 44.23
N ASN A 32 -16.48 -26.99 42.99
CA ASN A 32 -17.26 -27.51 41.87
C ASN A 32 -16.31 -27.98 40.76
N GLU A 33 -16.79 -28.96 40.00
CA GLU A 33 -16.19 -29.60 38.83
C GLU A 33 -15.41 -28.59 37.97
N ALA A 34 -14.25 -29.01 37.42
CA ALA A 34 -13.36 -28.17 36.63
C ALA A 34 -14.15 -27.33 35.60
N GLU A 35 -14.44 -26.08 35.93
CA GLU A 35 -15.03 -25.12 35.01
C GLU A 35 -14.06 -25.01 33.83
N ASN A 36 -14.56 -25.23 32.62
CA ASN A 36 -13.80 -24.97 31.39
C ASN A 36 -13.16 -23.59 31.52
N ARG A 37 -11.83 -23.53 31.62
CA ARG A 37 -11.09 -22.27 31.79
C ARG A 37 -11.30 -21.32 30.60
N PHE A 38 -11.79 -21.84 29.46
CA PHE A 38 -12.01 -21.09 28.22
C PHE A 38 -13.36 -21.43 27.59
N GLU A 39 -14.10 -20.41 27.17
CA GLU A 39 -15.26 -20.54 26.28
C GLU A 39 -14.82 -20.42 24.81
N VAL A 40 -15.46 -21.18 23.92
CA VAL A 40 -15.15 -21.09 22.48
C VAL A 40 -15.75 -19.79 21.93
N PRO A 41 -14.94 -18.95 21.26
CA PRO A 41 -15.44 -17.69 20.69
C PRO A 41 -16.65 -17.92 19.79
N PHE A 42 -17.69 -17.13 20.02
CA PHE A 42 -18.86 -17.16 19.14
C PHE A 42 -18.53 -16.37 17.88
N TYR A 43 -18.56 -17.03 16.74
CA TYR A 43 -18.40 -16.34 15.49
C TYR A 43 -19.73 -15.72 15.05
N THR A 44 -19.96 -14.45 15.41
CA THR A 44 -21.20 -13.75 15.06
C THR A 44 -21.23 -13.33 13.61
N GLY A 45 -20.08 -13.14 12.94
CA GLY A 45 -19.92 -12.52 11.62
C GLY A 45 -20.78 -13.12 10.50
N PHE A 46 -21.29 -14.34 10.67
CA PHE A 46 -22.02 -15.10 9.66
C PHE A 46 -23.54 -15.17 9.81
N ILE A 47 -24.09 -14.70 10.93
CA ILE A 47 -25.54 -14.65 11.11
C ILE A 47 -26.08 -13.37 10.47
N PHE A 48 -26.87 -13.52 9.40
CA PHE A 48 -27.48 -12.40 8.64
C PHE A 48 -28.80 -11.93 9.23
N GLU A 49 -29.34 -12.67 10.19
CA GLU A 49 -30.60 -12.36 10.88
C GLU A 49 -30.40 -12.45 12.40
N SER A 50 -31.16 -11.68 13.16
CA SER A 50 -31.18 -11.80 14.62
C SER A 50 -32.40 -12.61 15.05
N ASN A 51 -32.21 -13.57 15.96
CA ASN A 51 -33.32 -14.25 16.63
C ASN A 51 -33.91 -13.44 17.80
N TYR A 52 -33.38 -12.24 18.05
CA TYR A 52 -33.75 -11.36 19.14
C TYR A 52 -34.36 -10.06 18.58
N GLU A 53 -35.45 -9.63 19.20
CA GLU A 53 -36.11 -8.36 18.87
C GLU A 53 -35.18 -7.16 19.14
N PRO A 54 -35.32 -6.06 18.37
CA PRO A 54 -34.62 -4.82 18.64
C PRO A 54 -34.87 -4.32 20.07
N ARG A 55 -33.83 -3.78 20.70
CA ARG A 55 -33.92 -3.08 21.99
C ARG A 55 -33.02 -1.85 22.02
N GLU A 56 -33.30 -0.95 22.96
CA GLU A 56 -32.38 0.16 23.26
C GLU A 56 -31.14 -0.38 23.99
N TRP A 57 -29.98 0.01 23.48
CA TRP A 57 -28.66 -0.24 24.07
C TRP A 57 -28.08 1.07 24.59
N THR A 58 -27.45 1.04 25.76
CA THR A 58 -26.83 2.23 26.36
C THR A 58 -25.31 2.10 26.38
N LEU A 59 -24.62 3.04 25.73
CA LEU A 59 -23.17 3.16 25.78
C LEU A 59 -22.74 4.04 26.97
N ARG A 60 -21.62 3.67 27.60
CA ARG A 60 -21.01 4.42 28.71
C ARG A 60 -20.56 5.83 28.27
N ARG A 61 -20.24 5.98 26.99
CA ARG A 61 -19.87 7.26 26.34
C ARG A 61 -20.53 7.33 24.97
N SER A 62 -20.76 8.54 24.48
CA SER A 62 -21.28 8.71 23.12
C SER A 62 -20.24 8.23 22.10
N VAL A 63 -20.64 7.38 21.16
CA VAL A 63 -19.80 6.92 20.06
C VAL A 63 -20.36 7.51 18.76
N PRO A 64 -19.53 8.10 17.87
CA PRO A 64 -19.99 8.58 16.56
C PRO A 64 -20.75 7.49 15.80
N GLY A 65 -21.87 7.85 15.17
CA GLY A 65 -22.76 6.89 14.49
C GLY A 65 -23.85 6.30 15.37
N TYR A 66 -23.58 6.08 16.66
CA TYR A 66 -24.50 5.42 17.59
C TYR A 66 -25.08 6.37 18.64
N GLY A 67 -24.41 7.49 18.91
CA GLY A 67 -24.75 8.35 20.04
C GLY A 67 -24.48 7.67 21.39
N ARG A 68 -25.22 8.07 22.42
CA ARG A 68 -25.16 7.42 23.75
C ARG A 68 -26.14 6.26 23.89
N ARG A 69 -27.22 6.27 23.12
CA ARG A 69 -28.26 5.25 23.10
C ARG A 69 -28.68 5.01 21.66
N PHE A 70 -28.89 3.75 21.30
CA PHE A 70 -29.31 3.35 19.97
C PHE A 70 -30.14 2.07 20.04
N GLU A 71 -31.00 1.87 19.04
CA GLU A 71 -31.80 0.65 18.91
C GLU A 71 -31.10 -0.35 17.99
N ALA A 72 -31.01 -1.60 18.43
CA ALA A 72 -30.42 -2.67 17.63
C ALA A 72 -30.86 -4.05 18.12
N SER A 73 -30.84 -5.02 17.21
CA SER A 73 -31.08 -6.42 17.51
C SER A 73 -29.77 -7.11 17.91
N PHE A 74 -29.77 -7.83 19.03
CA PHE A 74 -28.61 -8.59 19.51
C PHE A 74 -28.28 -9.74 18.56
N VAL A 75 -26.99 -9.95 18.21
CA VAL A 75 -26.57 -11.15 17.46
C VAL A 75 -25.83 -12.12 18.36
N GLY A 76 -24.89 -11.62 19.15
CA GLY A 76 -24.05 -12.44 20.01
C GLY A 76 -22.85 -11.68 20.54
N VAL A 77 -22.08 -12.34 21.39
CA VAL A 77 -20.81 -11.85 21.92
C VAL A 77 -19.69 -12.65 21.29
N ALA A 78 -18.82 -12.00 20.53
CA ALA A 78 -17.70 -12.63 19.84
C ALA A 78 -16.36 -12.34 20.53
N GLY A 79 -15.39 -13.21 20.28
CA GLY A 79 -14.04 -13.10 20.80
C GLY A 79 -13.77 -13.99 22.00
N PHE A 80 -12.62 -13.75 22.61
CA PHE A 80 -12.07 -14.54 23.70
C PHE A 80 -11.97 -13.63 24.92
N ASP A 81 -12.35 -14.10 26.11
CA ASP A 81 -12.20 -13.32 27.35
C ASP A 81 -10.87 -13.70 28.01
N SER A 82 -9.97 -12.72 28.13
CA SER A 82 -8.65 -12.92 28.75
C SER A 82 -8.05 -11.60 29.16
N SER A 83 -6.93 -11.67 29.88
CA SER A 83 -6.15 -10.48 30.26
C SER A 83 -5.61 -9.67 29.06
N SER A 84 -5.55 -10.24 27.86
CA SER A 84 -5.02 -9.59 26.65
C SER A 84 -6.07 -9.35 25.56
N SER A 85 -7.33 -9.66 25.83
CA SER A 85 -8.44 -9.60 24.86
C SER A 85 -9.67 -8.94 25.44
N GLN A 86 -10.55 -8.50 24.55
CA GLN A 86 -11.87 -8.02 24.93
C GLN A 86 -12.95 -8.70 24.12
N LEU A 87 -14.05 -9.02 24.78
CA LEU A 87 -15.27 -9.49 24.15
C LEU A 87 -15.91 -8.36 23.33
N MET A 88 -16.48 -8.72 22.18
CA MET A 88 -17.11 -7.80 21.25
C MET A 88 -18.60 -8.13 21.14
N LEU A 89 -19.46 -7.19 21.49
CA LEU A 89 -20.91 -7.33 21.34
C LEU A 89 -21.29 -7.01 19.91
N THR A 90 -21.89 -7.97 19.21
CA THR A 90 -22.36 -7.83 17.82
C THR A 90 -23.86 -7.64 17.77
N PHE A 91 -24.32 -6.75 16.90
CA PHE A 91 -25.71 -6.39 16.74
C PHE A 91 -26.03 -6.00 15.29
N ILE A 92 -27.31 -6.01 14.94
CA ILE A 92 -27.85 -5.53 13.66
C ILE A 92 -28.65 -4.26 13.92
N LEU A 93 -28.29 -3.18 13.25
CA LEU A 93 -29.01 -1.91 13.27
C LEU A 93 -30.32 -2.01 12.46
N GLU A 94 -31.22 -1.05 12.67
CA GLU A 94 -32.52 -0.99 11.97
C GLU A 94 -32.38 -0.98 10.44
N ASP A 95 -31.30 -0.40 9.91
CA ASP A 95 -30.97 -0.37 8.49
C ASP A 95 -30.34 -1.66 7.95
N GLY A 96 -30.25 -2.71 8.78
CA GLY A 96 -29.68 -4.01 8.46
C GLY A 96 -28.15 -4.08 8.58
N ARG A 97 -27.46 -2.98 8.92
CA ARG A 97 -26.00 -3.00 9.09
C ARG A 97 -25.62 -3.76 10.34
N LYS A 98 -24.67 -4.66 10.19
CA LYS A 98 -24.06 -5.39 11.28
C LYS A 98 -22.89 -4.61 11.86
N ARG A 99 -22.81 -4.56 13.19
CA ARG A 99 -21.77 -3.83 13.92
C ARG A 99 -21.34 -4.58 15.15
N ALA A 100 -20.09 -4.34 15.55
CA ALA A 100 -19.52 -4.84 16.78
C ALA A 100 -18.80 -3.72 17.54
N LEU A 101 -19.03 -3.68 18.85
CA LEU A 101 -18.38 -2.76 19.78
C LEU A 101 -17.82 -3.56 20.97
N PRO A 102 -16.73 -3.10 21.61
CA PRO A 102 -16.24 -3.75 22.82
C PRO A 102 -17.35 -3.83 23.88
N LEU A 103 -17.54 -5.00 24.48
CA LEU A 103 -18.57 -5.25 25.50
C LEU A 103 -18.48 -4.24 26.65
N SER A 104 -17.25 -3.87 27.03
CA SER A 104 -16.95 -2.85 28.05
C SER A 104 -17.46 -1.44 27.73
N SER A 105 -17.88 -1.19 26.48
CA SER A 105 -18.44 0.09 26.05
C SER A 105 -19.89 0.28 26.49
N PHE A 106 -20.59 -0.81 26.86
CA PHE A 106 -22.00 -0.82 27.21
C PHE A 106 -22.24 -0.62 28.71
N SER A 107 -23.49 -0.27 29.07
CA SER A 107 -23.94 -0.21 30.46
C SER A 107 -23.82 -1.58 31.16
N ASP A 108 -23.73 -1.59 32.49
CA ASP A 108 -23.61 -2.84 33.24
C ASP A 108 -24.81 -3.76 33.01
N GLU A 109 -26.02 -3.19 32.91
CA GLU A 109 -27.26 -3.91 32.60
C GLU A 109 -27.23 -4.57 31.21
N ASP A 110 -26.74 -3.85 30.19
CA ASP A 110 -26.63 -4.39 28.84
C ASP A 110 -25.55 -5.48 28.74
N GLN A 111 -24.46 -5.35 29.50
CA GLN A 111 -23.42 -6.37 29.58
C GLN A 111 -23.95 -7.65 30.23
N GLU A 112 -24.65 -7.54 31.36
CA GLU A 112 -25.26 -8.68 32.04
C GLU A 112 -26.28 -9.39 31.14
N TYR A 113 -27.12 -8.63 30.43
CA TYR A 113 -28.07 -9.19 29.46
C TYR A 113 -27.38 -9.98 28.34
N ALA A 114 -26.36 -9.38 27.71
CA ALA A 114 -25.64 -10.01 26.60
C ALA A 114 -24.91 -11.28 27.05
N LEU A 115 -24.25 -11.25 28.22
CA LEU A 115 -23.53 -12.40 28.77
C LEU A 115 -24.47 -13.52 29.23
N ALA A 116 -25.65 -13.20 29.77
CA ALA A 116 -26.64 -14.19 30.13
C ALA A 116 -27.10 -15.00 28.91
N ILE A 117 -27.41 -14.31 27.81
CA ILE A 117 -27.79 -14.95 26.55
C ILE A 117 -26.61 -15.72 25.95
N HIS A 118 -25.42 -15.14 25.98
CA HIS A 118 -24.20 -15.80 25.47
C HIS A 118 -23.98 -17.16 26.13
N ARG A 119 -24.10 -17.24 27.46
CA ARG A 119 -23.95 -18.50 28.22
C ARG A 119 -24.97 -19.55 27.80
N GLU A 120 -26.22 -19.18 27.54
CA GLU A 120 -27.23 -20.11 27.05
C GLU A 120 -26.90 -20.61 25.64
N LEU A 121 -26.49 -19.72 24.73
CA LEU A 121 -26.04 -20.09 23.39
C LEU A 121 -24.81 -21.02 23.43
N GLN A 122 -23.88 -20.80 24.36
CA GLN A 122 -22.72 -21.68 24.55
C GLN A 122 -23.14 -23.08 24.99
N LYS A 123 -24.15 -23.22 25.86
CA LYS A 123 -24.68 -24.54 26.26
C LYS A 123 -25.30 -25.29 25.08
N GLU A 124 -26.13 -24.62 24.29
CA GLU A 124 -26.73 -25.20 23.09
C GLU A 124 -25.66 -25.66 22.09
N ARG A 125 -24.62 -24.84 21.90
CA ARG A 125 -23.50 -25.16 21.01
C ARG A 125 -22.62 -26.28 21.53
N ALA A 126 -22.37 -26.33 22.84
CA ALA A 126 -21.64 -27.45 23.44
C ALA A 126 -22.35 -28.78 23.15
N ALA A 127 -23.68 -28.82 23.26
CA ALA A 127 -24.47 -30.00 22.90
C ALA A 127 -24.38 -30.33 21.40
N LEU A 128 -24.39 -29.32 20.52
CA LEU A 128 -24.20 -29.52 19.07
C LEU A 128 -22.79 -30.00 18.71
N ARG A 129 -21.76 -29.54 19.41
CA ARG A 129 -20.37 -29.98 19.21
C ARG A 129 -20.18 -31.41 19.68
N GLU A 130 -20.77 -31.79 20.81
CA GLU A 130 -20.78 -33.17 21.28
C GLU A 130 -21.49 -34.10 20.27
N ALA A 131 -22.62 -33.66 19.71
CA ALA A 131 -23.34 -34.41 18.69
C ALA A 131 -22.57 -34.56 17.35
N ASN A 132 -21.70 -33.60 17.04
CA ASN A 132 -20.87 -33.57 15.82
C ASN A 132 -19.38 -33.82 16.13
N ASP A 133 -19.08 -34.47 17.25
CA ASP A 133 -17.71 -34.72 17.67
C ASP A 133 -17.00 -35.58 16.62
N VAL A 134 -15.81 -35.13 16.22
CA VAL A 134 -14.97 -35.85 15.24
C VAL A 134 -14.25 -37.04 15.85
N GLY A 135 -14.55 -37.37 17.11
CA GLY A 135 -13.98 -38.47 17.87
C GLY A 135 -12.58 -38.18 18.40
N GLU A 136 -12.08 -39.05 19.29
CA GLU A 136 -10.78 -38.85 19.92
C GLU A 136 -9.63 -39.06 18.92
N TYR A 137 -8.81 -38.03 18.77
CA TYR A 137 -7.60 -38.12 17.96
C TYR A 137 -6.61 -39.04 18.66
N THR A 138 -6.23 -40.12 17.99
CA THR A 138 -5.33 -41.13 18.58
C THR A 138 -3.88 -40.65 18.53
N ALA A 139 -3.12 -40.87 19.61
CA ALA A 139 -1.68 -40.58 19.59
C ALA A 139 -0.97 -41.55 18.62
N PRO A 140 0.00 -41.10 17.80
CA PRO A 140 0.85 -42.01 17.05
C PRO A 140 1.71 -42.82 18.04
N ARG A 141 1.25 -44.04 18.37
CA ARG A 141 1.83 -45.02 19.33
C ARG A 141 2.09 -44.43 20.72
N GLU A 142 1.25 -44.80 21.68
CA GLU A 142 1.55 -44.65 23.10
C GLU A 142 2.80 -45.46 23.47
N GLY A 143 3.77 -44.80 24.09
CA GLY A 143 4.99 -45.43 24.60
C GLY A 143 6.23 -44.70 24.11
N LYS A 144 7.11 -44.37 25.07
CA LYS A 144 8.47 -43.78 24.94
C LYS A 144 8.88 -43.40 23.51
N VAL A 145 9.15 -42.10 23.32
CA VAL A 145 9.85 -41.54 22.15
C VAL A 145 10.91 -42.54 21.68
N PRO A 146 10.80 -43.13 20.48
CA PRO A 146 11.75 -44.12 19.99
C PRO A 146 13.19 -43.58 20.11
N GLU A 147 14.18 -44.43 20.37
CA GLU A 147 15.61 -44.02 20.35
C GLU A 147 16.02 -43.32 19.04
N ASN A 148 15.20 -43.48 17.99
CA ASN A 148 15.38 -42.97 16.64
C ASN A 148 14.27 -41.97 16.25
N PHE A 149 13.71 -41.21 17.19
CA PHE A 149 12.70 -40.18 16.88
C PHE A 149 13.31 -39.10 15.98
N GLU A 150 13.04 -39.19 14.69
CA GLU A 150 13.32 -38.13 13.74
C GLU A 150 12.28 -37.03 13.95
N LEU A 151 12.70 -35.93 14.56
CA LEU A 151 12.00 -34.65 14.45
C LEU A 151 11.80 -34.39 12.95
N GLY A 152 10.54 -34.20 12.52
CA GLY A 152 10.24 -33.80 11.14
C GLY A 152 11.13 -32.63 10.74
N ALA A 153 11.61 -32.63 9.48
CA ALA A 153 12.73 -31.83 9.02
C ALA A 153 12.81 -30.42 9.66
N PRO A 154 13.91 -30.09 10.36
CA PRO A 154 14.05 -28.82 11.07
C PRO A 154 14.03 -27.63 10.10
N PHE A 155 13.51 -26.50 10.58
CA PHE A 155 13.77 -25.21 9.95
C PHE A 155 15.29 -24.96 9.91
N MET A 156 15.73 -24.37 8.81
CA MET A 156 17.11 -24.23 8.35
C MET A 156 18.19 -24.17 9.45
N GLY A 157 19.12 -25.13 9.41
CA GLY A 157 20.58 -24.88 9.38
C GLY A 157 21.25 -24.00 10.44
N ASP A 158 20.65 -23.69 11.59
CA ASP A 158 21.35 -22.95 12.63
C ASP A 158 22.36 -23.88 13.36
N PRO A 159 23.68 -23.58 13.33
CA PRO A 159 24.71 -24.39 13.99
C PRO A 159 24.55 -24.50 15.53
N TRP A 160 23.60 -23.80 16.14
CA TRP A 160 23.28 -23.89 17.57
C TRP A 160 22.12 -24.82 17.92
N THR A 161 21.51 -25.50 16.95
CA THR A 161 20.42 -26.46 17.22
C THR A 161 20.91 -27.66 18.03
N TYR A 162 20.54 -27.70 19.31
CA TYR A 162 20.68 -28.89 20.15
C TYR A 162 19.70 -29.96 19.65
N THR A 163 20.21 -31.15 19.28
CA THR A 163 19.37 -32.33 19.03
C THR A 163 19.22 -33.09 20.35
N PRO A 164 18.02 -33.12 20.98
CA PRO A 164 17.84 -33.78 22.26
C PRO A 164 18.09 -35.29 22.17
N LYS A 165 18.67 -35.88 23.22
CA LYS A 165 18.80 -37.33 23.33
C LYS A 165 17.49 -37.97 23.80
N ALA A 166 17.29 -39.24 23.48
CA ALA A 166 16.18 -40.03 24.03
C ALA A 166 16.20 -39.97 25.58
N GLY A 167 15.14 -39.44 26.20
CA GLY A 167 15.04 -39.15 27.64
C GLY A 167 15.10 -37.65 28.03
N GLU A 168 15.30 -36.77 27.06
CA GLU A 168 15.26 -35.30 27.24
C GLU A 168 14.07 -34.64 26.51
N ILE A 169 13.16 -35.48 25.99
CA ILE A 169 11.94 -35.07 25.31
C ILE A 169 10.76 -35.38 26.22
N PHE A 170 9.92 -34.38 26.49
CA PHE A 170 8.66 -34.48 27.20
C PHE A 170 7.51 -34.37 26.23
N VAL A 171 6.46 -35.13 26.51
CA VAL A 171 5.25 -35.17 25.69
C VAL A 171 4.05 -34.91 26.59
N ASP A 172 3.26 -33.92 26.23
CA ASP A 172 1.96 -33.60 26.81
C ASP A 172 0.86 -33.80 25.76
N TYR A 173 -0.39 -33.95 26.21
CA TYR A 173 -1.53 -34.23 25.33
C TYR A 173 -2.73 -33.37 25.69
N SER A 174 -3.46 -32.91 24.68
CA SER A 174 -4.83 -32.38 24.78
C SER A 174 -5.78 -33.27 23.99
N LYS A 175 -7.07 -32.89 23.81
CA LYS A 175 -8.03 -33.66 23.00
C LYS A 175 -7.53 -33.86 21.56
N TYR A 176 -7.02 -32.81 20.92
CA TYR A 176 -6.61 -32.86 19.51
C TYR A 176 -5.11 -32.79 19.27
N PHE A 177 -4.31 -32.40 20.27
CA PHE A 177 -2.88 -32.11 20.09
C PHE A 177 -1.95 -32.98 20.94
N ARG A 178 -0.74 -33.19 20.42
CA ARG A 178 0.40 -33.75 21.13
C ARG A 178 1.49 -32.68 21.20
N PHE A 179 1.81 -32.22 22.40
CA PHE A 179 2.85 -31.24 22.63
C PHE A 179 4.19 -31.94 22.85
N VAL A 180 5.23 -31.52 22.15
CA VAL A 180 6.59 -32.09 22.23
C VAL A 180 7.55 -30.99 22.66
N SER A 181 8.25 -31.19 23.77
CA SER A 181 9.17 -30.21 24.34
C SER A 181 10.46 -30.85 24.83
N GLY A 182 11.55 -30.09 24.89
CA GLY A 182 12.84 -30.55 25.39
C GLY A 182 13.01 -30.31 26.89
N LYS A 183 14.23 -30.54 27.40
CA LYS A 183 14.60 -30.41 28.82
C LYS A 183 15.32 -29.12 29.19
N HIS A 184 15.69 -28.30 28.21
CA HIS A 184 16.59 -27.18 28.43
C HIS A 184 15.84 -25.86 28.71
N THR A 185 16.25 -25.18 29.77
CA THR A 185 15.72 -23.90 30.27
C THR A 185 16.63 -22.69 29.98
N ARG A 186 17.62 -22.85 29.09
CA ARG A 186 18.66 -21.82 28.88
C ARG A 186 18.25 -20.69 27.93
N LEU A 187 17.06 -20.75 27.32
CA LEU A 187 16.61 -19.84 26.26
C LEU A 187 15.18 -19.35 26.52
N SER A 188 14.50 -18.76 25.52
CA SER A 188 13.17 -18.14 25.63
C SER A 188 12.03 -19.10 26.03
N GLY A 189 12.23 -20.42 26.00
CA GLY A 189 11.18 -21.42 26.25
C GLY A 189 10.83 -21.70 27.72
N ASN A 190 11.36 -20.94 28.68
CA ASN A 190 11.21 -21.23 30.12
C ASN A 190 9.78 -21.28 30.62
N ARG A 191 8.90 -20.45 30.04
CA ARG A 191 7.50 -20.35 30.43
C ARG A 191 6.73 -21.67 30.24
N TRP A 192 7.17 -22.51 29.30
CA TRP A 192 6.58 -23.84 29.09
C TRP A 192 6.71 -24.77 30.32
N PHE A 193 7.72 -24.58 31.17
CA PHE A 193 7.92 -25.46 32.32
C PHE A 193 7.03 -25.08 33.52
N ASP A 194 6.27 -23.98 33.44
CA ASP A 194 5.17 -23.68 34.35
C ASP A 194 3.96 -24.59 34.03
N GLU A 195 3.49 -25.34 35.02
CA GLU A 195 2.37 -26.28 34.88
C GLU A 195 1.05 -25.57 34.55
N SER A 196 0.80 -24.41 35.17
CA SER A 196 -0.41 -23.63 34.90
C SER A 196 -0.44 -23.11 33.46
N PHE A 197 0.73 -22.77 32.92
CA PHE A 197 0.89 -22.34 31.54
C PHE A 197 0.66 -23.47 30.53
N ARG A 198 1.15 -24.69 30.83
CA ARG A 198 0.91 -25.88 29.99
C ARG A 198 -0.56 -26.27 30.01
N GLU A 199 -1.17 -26.30 31.19
CA GLU A 199 -2.61 -26.58 31.35
C GLU A 199 -3.44 -25.62 30.50
N MET A 200 -3.20 -24.31 30.67
CA MET A 200 -3.89 -23.29 29.88
C MET A 200 -3.75 -23.53 28.38
N ASN A 201 -2.54 -23.81 27.89
CA ASN A 201 -2.33 -23.99 26.46
C ASN A 201 -2.94 -25.27 25.90
N ARG A 202 -3.07 -26.35 26.68
CA ARG A 202 -3.80 -27.54 26.24
C ARG A 202 -5.26 -27.21 25.93
N ASP A 203 -5.91 -26.51 26.85
CA ASP A 203 -7.31 -26.12 26.71
C ASP A 203 -7.48 -25.08 25.60
N TYR A 204 -6.58 -24.09 25.53
CA TYR A 204 -6.64 -23.02 24.52
C TYR A 204 -6.48 -23.54 23.09
N PHE A 205 -5.57 -24.49 22.85
CA PHE A 205 -5.42 -25.11 21.53
C PHE A 205 -6.65 -25.92 21.13
N ASP A 206 -7.27 -26.64 22.07
CA ASP A 206 -8.51 -27.39 21.79
C ASP A 206 -9.67 -26.44 21.45
N VAL A 207 -9.76 -25.28 22.10
CA VAL A 207 -10.73 -24.22 21.77
C VAL A 207 -10.50 -23.66 20.36
N VAL A 208 -9.24 -23.41 19.98
CA VAL A 208 -8.88 -22.94 18.63
C VAL A 208 -9.24 -24.00 17.57
N PHE A 209 -9.03 -25.27 17.88
CA PHE A 209 -9.45 -26.38 17.02
C PHE A 209 -10.96 -26.36 16.83
N ASP A 210 -11.72 -26.37 17.93
CA ASP A 210 -13.19 -26.41 17.88
C ASP A 210 -13.75 -25.21 17.12
N PHE A 211 -13.17 -24.02 17.29
CA PHE A 211 -13.53 -22.84 16.53
C PHE A 211 -13.31 -23.03 15.02
N GLY A 212 -12.13 -23.48 14.59
CA GLY A 212 -11.84 -23.66 13.18
C GLY A 212 -12.77 -24.66 12.49
N ILE A 213 -13.08 -25.76 13.17
CA ILE A 213 -13.89 -26.84 12.60
C ILE A 213 -15.39 -26.56 12.70
N HIS A 214 -15.87 -26.20 13.90
CA HIS A 214 -17.30 -26.11 14.17
C HIS A 214 -17.89 -24.71 13.91
N GLU A 215 -17.10 -23.65 14.04
CA GLU A 215 -17.57 -22.27 13.84
C GLU A 215 -17.24 -21.72 12.46
N LEU A 216 -16.02 -21.95 11.96
CA LEU A 216 -15.60 -21.51 10.63
C LEU A 216 -15.85 -22.56 9.53
N GLY A 217 -16.17 -23.80 9.88
CA GLY A 217 -16.56 -24.82 8.92
C GLY A 217 -15.41 -25.39 8.08
N PHE A 218 -14.18 -25.40 8.61
CA PHE A 218 -13.11 -26.15 7.96
C PHE A 218 -13.31 -27.66 8.13
N PRO A 219 -12.91 -28.47 7.14
CA PRO A 219 -12.80 -29.91 7.35
C PRO A 219 -11.73 -30.23 8.39
N ALA A 220 -12.06 -31.12 9.32
CA ALA A 220 -11.11 -31.54 10.35
C ALA A 220 -9.87 -32.24 9.73
N PRO A 221 -8.65 -32.01 10.25
CA PRO A 221 -7.47 -32.75 9.83
C PRO A 221 -7.70 -34.26 9.87
N TYR A 222 -7.24 -34.99 8.85
CA TYR A 222 -7.45 -36.45 8.73
C TYR A 222 -8.91 -36.91 8.58
N SER A 223 -9.90 -36.02 8.41
CA SER A 223 -11.33 -36.40 8.30
C SER A 223 -11.66 -37.36 7.16
N ASP A 224 -10.79 -37.43 6.15
CA ASP A 224 -10.89 -38.28 4.96
C ASP A 224 -9.90 -39.45 4.97
N GLU A 225 -9.19 -39.64 6.08
CA GLU A 225 -8.36 -40.82 6.35
C GLU A 225 -9.10 -41.81 7.25
N THR A 226 -8.56 -43.04 7.36
CA THR A 226 -9.16 -44.09 8.20
C THR A 226 -8.77 -43.97 9.68
N THR A 227 -7.87 -43.05 10.04
CA THR A 227 -7.39 -42.86 11.41
C THR A 227 -7.20 -41.38 11.73
N ASN A 228 -7.91 -40.87 12.74
CA ASN A 228 -7.67 -39.54 13.30
C ASN A 228 -6.41 -39.55 14.19
N ARG A 229 -5.52 -38.58 14.02
CA ARG A 229 -4.23 -38.52 14.71
C ARG A 229 -4.00 -37.16 15.32
N LYS A 230 -3.52 -37.14 16.57
CA LYS A 230 -3.17 -35.88 17.25
C LYS A 230 -2.18 -35.06 16.42
N ILE A 231 -2.40 -33.76 16.38
CA ILE A 231 -1.55 -32.80 15.66
C ILE A 231 -0.36 -32.46 16.56
N ASP A 232 0.84 -32.50 16.00
CA ASP A 232 2.05 -32.21 16.76
C ASP A 232 2.22 -30.70 16.98
N VAL A 233 2.52 -30.32 18.22
CA VAL A 233 2.93 -28.97 18.62
C VAL A 233 4.32 -29.06 19.23
N THR A 234 5.33 -28.65 18.48
CA THR A 234 6.72 -28.62 18.93
C THR A 234 7.01 -27.29 19.62
N VAL A 235 7.36 -27.34 20.90
CA VAL A 235 7.61 -26.15 21.72
C VAL A 235 9.07 -25.72 21.59
N THR A 236 9.32 -24.63 20.86
CA THR A 236 10.68 -24.14 20.56
C THR A 236 11.35 -23.50 21.79
N GLY A 237 12.67 -23.37 21.76
CA GLY A 237 13.43 -22.75 22.87
C GLY A 237 13.47 -23.59 24.16
N THR A 238 12.94 -24.82 24.13
CA THR A 238 13.00 -25.82 25.22
C THR A 238 14.17 -26.80 25.05
N GLY A 239 15.05 -26.53 24.08
CA GLY A 239 16.07 -27.47 23.59
C GLY A 239 15.63 -28.29 22.38
N ILE A 240 14.43 -28.03 21.82
CA ILE A 240 13.97 -28.57 20.53
C ILE A 240 13.76 -27.40 19.56
N GLY A 241 14.73 -27.18 18.67
CA GLY A 241 14.69 -26.10 17.68
C GLY A 241 14.64 -24.69 18.27
N GLU A 242 14.83 -23.72 17.39
CA GLU A 242 14.70 -22.29 17.68
C GLU A 242 13.75 -21.67 16.65
N GLY A 243 13.01 -20.63 17.04
CA GLY A 243 12.03 -19.97 16.16
C GLY A 243 10.84 -19.41 16.93
N TRP A 244 10.18 -18.40 16.36
CA TRP A 244 9.01 -17.76 17.00
C TRP A 244 7.75 -18.60 16.86
N ALA A 245 7.27 -18.81 15.64
CA ALA A 245 6.09 -19.62 15.34
C ALA A 245 6.12 -20.04 13.85
N PHE A 246 5.60 -21.23 13.55
CA PHE A 246 5.47 -21.77 12.21
C PHE A 246 4.48 -22.94 12.17
N GLY A 247 3.46 -22.83 11.32
CA GLY A 247 2.43 -23.83 11.10
C GLY A 247 2.57 -24.52 9.74
N SER A 248 2.35 -25.83 9.73
CA SER A 248 2.25 -26.67 8.54
C SER A 248 1.45 -27.92 8.88
N THR A 249 1.89 -29.13 8.53
CA THR A 249 1.28 -30.39 9.02
C THR A 249 1.39 -30.58 10.54
N GLN A 250 2.19 -29.75 11.20
CA GLN A 250 2.40 -29.61 12.64
C GLN A 250 2.67 -28.14 12.96
N ILE A 251 2.61 -27.75 14.23
CA ILE A 251 2.90 -26.40 14.71
C ILE A 251 4.24 -26.41 15.44
N TRP A 252 5.11 -25.45 15.13
CA TRP A 252 6.30 -25.13 15.91
C TRP A 252 6.08 -23.77 16.53
N ILE A 253 6.16 -23.64 17.84
CA ILE A 253 5.79 -22.38 18.49
C ILE A 253 6.57 -22.15 19.77
N ASN A 254 6.98 -20.90 19.97
CA ASN A 254 7.67 -20.46 21.17
C ASN A 254 6.65 -20.17 22.28
N PRO A 255 6.94 -20.50 23.55
CA PRO A 255 6.07 -20.18 24.68
C PRO A 255 5.70 -18.70 24.81
N GLU A 256 6.55 -17.77 24.36
CA GLU A 256 6.22 -16.34 24.36
C GLU A 256 5.11 -15.97 23.36
N ALA A 257 4.92 -16.78 22.31
CA ALA A 257 3.82 -16.67 21.35
C ALA A 257 2.53 -17.37 21.83
N MET A 258 2.59 -18.11 22.94
CA MET A 258 1.52 -18.97 23.47
C MET A 258 0.83 -18.37 24.71
N HIS A 259 0.86 -17.05 24.86
CA HIS A 259 0.17 -16.39 25.98
C HIS A 259 -1.35 -16.43 25.78
N GLU A 260 -2.07 -16.32 26.89
CA GLU A 260 -3.54 -16.31 26.92
C GLU A 260 -4.08 -15.21 25.98
N GLY A 261 -4.92 -15.59 25.01
CA GLY A 261 -5.49 -14.70 24.01
C GLY A 261 -4.60 -14.44 22.79
N SER A 262 -3.42 -15.05 22.66
CA SER A 262 -2.53 -14.84 21.52
C SER A 262 -3.20 -15.08 20.17
N THR A 263 -3.04 -14.14 19.22
CA THR A 263 -3.47 -14.34 17.82
C THR A 263 -2.57 -15.31 17.05
N VAL A 264 -1.38 -15.65 17.58
CA VAL A 264 -0.42 -16.51 16.90
C VAL A 264 -0.89 -17.96 16.87
N VAL A 265 -1.49 -18.46 17.96
CA VAL A 265 -2.01 -19.84 18.02
C VAL A 265 -3.08 -20.11 16.93
N PRO A 266 -4.16 -19.31 16.81
CA PRO A 266 -5.13 -19.50 15.73
C PRO A 266 -4.52 -19.25 14.34
N HIS A 267 -3.55 -18.35 14.19
CA HIS A 267 -2.83 -18.16 12.92
C HIS A 267 -2.08 -19.44 12.49
N GLU A 268 -1.23 -19.99 13.36
CA GLU A 268 -0.48 -21.20 13.02
C GLU A 268 -1.37 -22.43 12.85
N PHE A 269 -2.49 -22.50 13.59
CA PHE A 269 -3.47 -23.56 13.39
C PHE A 269 -4.19 -23.45 12.04
N ALA A 270 -4.45 -22.24 11.53
CA ALA A 270 -5.00 -22.07 10.19
C ALA A 270 -4.10 -22.71 9.12
N HIS A 271 -2.77 -22.64 9.26
CA HIS A 271 -1.83 -23.33 8.36
C HIS A 271 -1.94 -24.85 8.41
N VAL A 272 -2.28 -25.42 9.58
CA VAL A 272 -2.60 -26.84 9.70
C VAL A 272 -3.82 -27.18 8.83
N LEU A 273 -4.90 -26.42 8.96
CA LEU A 273 -6.12 -26.62 8.17
C LEU A 273 -5.84 -26.49 6.67
N GLN A 274 -5.06 -25.49 6.26
CA GLN A 274 -4.63 -25.30 4.88
C GLN A 274 -3.81 -26.50 4.35
N GLU A 275 -2.88 -27.06 5.13
CA GLU A 275 -2.10 -28.24 4.74
C GLU A 275 -2.95 -29.51 4.60
N TYR A 276 -3.87 -29.75 5.53
CA TYR A 276 -4.73 -30.94 5.53
C TYR A 276 -5.92 -30.83 4.58
N SER A 277 -6.29 -29.62 4.15
CA SER A 277 -7.23 -29.41 3.04
C SER A 277 -6.71 -29.97 1.71
N GLY A 278 -5.39 -30.23 1.63
CA GLY A 278 -4.75 -30.61 0.38
C GLY A 278 -4.61 -29.46 -0.62
N GLY A 279 -5.00 -28.22 -0.20
CA GLY A 279 -5.04 -26.94 -0.92
C GLY A 279 -3.72 -26.55 -1.57
N PHE A 280 -3.46 -25.29 -1.94
CA PHE A 280 -2.54 -24.82 -3.02
C PHE A 280 -1.06 -25.30 -3.13
N LYS A 281 -0.67 -26.45 -2.55
CA LYS A 281 0.55 -27.24 -2.74
C LYS A 281 1.04 -27.23 -4.18
N GLY A 282 2.33 -26.93 -4.33
CA GLY A 282 3.01 -26.85 -5.62
C GLY A 282 2.74 -25.55 -6.40
N ASN A 283 1.81 -24.70 -5.95
CA ASN A 283 1.54 -23.41 -6.55
C ASN A 283 2.03 -22.27 -5.65
N ASN A 284 2.28 -21.11 -6.25
CA ASN A 284 2.77 -19.92 -5.58
C ASN A 284 1.65 -19.16 -4.86
N THR A 285 1.23 -19.71 -3.71
CA THR A 285 0.08 -19.23 -2.92
C THR A 285 0.47 -18.56 -1.58
N GLY A 286 1.76 -18.31 -1.35
CA GLY A 286 2.27 -17.89 -0.04
C GLY A 286 1.62 -16.60 0.50
N TRP A 287 1.26 -15.66 -0.37
CA TRP A 287 0.54 -14.45 0.05
C TRP A 287 -0.85 -14.77 0.63
N TYR A 288 -1.60 -15.66 -0.03
CA TYR A 288 -2.95 -16.04 0.40
C TYR A 288 -2.89 -16.94 1.64
N TRP A 289 -1.87 -17.79 1.72
CA TRP A 289 -1.55 -18.63 2.88
C TRP A 289 -1.49 -17.81 4.18
N GLU A 290 -0.64 -16.78 4.21
CA GLU A 290 -0.46 -15.88 5.36
C GLU A 290 -1.67 -14.97 5.57
N THR A 291 -2.21 -14.40 4.49
CA THR A 291 -3.36 -13.49 4.57
C THR A 291 -4.59 -14.19 5.14
N HIS A 292 -4.89 -15.42 4.69
CA HIS A 292 -6.01 -16.20 5.21
C HIS A 292 -5.81 -16.62 6.67
N ALA A 293 -4.58 -16.92 7.09
CA ALA A 293 -4.29 -17.24 8.49
C ALA A 293 -4.49 -16.03 9.42
N ASN A 294 -4.10 -14.82 8.98
CA ASN A 294 -4.42 -13.59 9.70
C ASN A 294 -5.92 -13.31 9.74
N TRP A 295 -6.64 -13.57 8.64
CA TRP A 295 -8.10 -13.49 8.62
C TRP A 295 -8.73 -14.45 9.64
N PHE A 296 -8.26 -15.70 9.70
CA PHE A 296 -8.72 -16.70 10.67
C PHE A 296 -8.45 -16.26 12.11
N ALA A 297 -7.23 -15.77 12.39
CA ALA A 297 -6.88 -15.24 13.71
C ALA A 297 -7.74 -14.02 14.09
N HIS A 298 -8.03 -13.13 13.14
CA HIS A 298 -8.94 -12.01 13.33
C HIS A 298 -10.38 -12.47 13.63
N GLN A 299 -10.86 -13.54 12.98
CA GLN A 299 -12.17 -14.12 13.28
C GLN A 299 -12.25 -14.66 14.72
N PHE A 300 -11.14 -15.18 15.25
CA PHE A 300 -11.03 -15.64 16.64
C PHE A 300 -10.86 -14.46 17.64
N ARG A 301 -10.11 -13.42 17.24
CA ARG A 301 -9.83 -12.18 18.00
C ARG A 301 -10.36 -10.94 17.25
N PRO A 302 -11.69 -10.71 17.23
CA PRO A 302 -12.30 -9.61 16.46
C PRO A 302 -11.93 -8.21 16.97
N ASP A 303 -11.37 -8.12 18.17
CA ASP A 303 -10.81 -6.91 18.77
C ASP A 303 -9.39 -6.59 18.28
N SER A 304 -8.77 -7.46 17.49
CA SER A 304 -7.43 -7.30 16.93
C SER A 304 -7.46 -7.37 15.41
N ALA A 305 -6.94 -6.34 14.72
CA ALA A 305 -6.86 -6.29 13.26
C ALA A 305 -5.40 -6.40 12.79
N PRO A 306 -4.80 -7.60 12.80
CA PRO A 306 -3.36 -7.78 12.58
C PRO A 306 -2.93 -7.33 11.19
N ALA A 307 -1.86 -6.54 11.12
CA ALA A 307 -1.23 -6.03 9.89
C ALA A 307 -2.15 -5.19 8.98
N LEU A 308 -3.31 -4.74 9.47
CA LEU A 308 -4.25 -3.94 8.67
C LEU A 308 -3.63 -2.61 8.22
N GLU A 309 -2.78 -2.00 9.06
CA GLU A 309 -2.04 -0.77 8.76
C GLU A 309 -1.12 -0.94 7.55
N VAL A 310 -0.52 -2.13 7.38
CA VAL A 310 0.39 -2.44 6.26
C VAL A 310 -0.37 -2.45 4.93
N TYR A 311 -1.59 -3.02 4.93
CA TYR A 311 -2.47 -3.01 3.77
C TYR A 311 -3.04 -1.62 3.48
N ASN A 312 -3.50 -0.93 4.53
CA ASN A 312 -4.06 0.41 4.43
C ASN A 312 -3.09 1.38 3.72
N ASP A 313 -1.79 1.30 4.02
CA ASP A 313 -0.77 2.12 3.37
C ASP A 313 -0.45 1.73 1.92
N ARG A 314 -1.05 0.67 1.37
CA ARG A 314 -0.67 0.10 0.07
C ARG A 314 -1.86 -0.33 -0.78
N ILE A 315 -3.07 0.15 -0.49
CA ILE A 315 -4.33 -0.23 -1.15
C ILE A 315 -4.31 -0.21 -2.70
N ASN A 316 -3.43 0.57 -3.32
CA ASN A 316 -3.29 0.64 -4.78
C ASN A 316 -2.45 -0.48 -5.40
N HIS A 317 -1.83 -1.34 -4.59
CA HIS A 317 -1.04 -2.48 -5.05
C HIS A 317 -1.93 -3.69 -5.29
N HIS A 318 -1.39 -4.64 -6.05
CA HIS A 318 -2.01 -5.95 -6.23
C HIS A 318 -2.17 -6.64 -4.86
N LEU A 319 -3.31 -7.30 -4.64
CA LEU A 319 -3.64 -7.97 -3.36
C LEU A 319 -2.60 -9.03 -2.94
N SER A 320 -1.93 -9.67 -3.92
CA SER A 320 -0.83 -10.62 -3.69
C SER A 320 0.56 -9.99 -3.53
N SER A 321 0.64 -8.66 -3.39
CA SER A 321 1.92 -7.98 -3.23
C SER A 321 2.63 -8.46 -1.97
N THR A 322 3.90 -8.83 -2.12
CA THR A 322 4.74 -9.33 -1.01
C THR A 322 4.94 -8.31 0.12
N ARG A 323 4.61 -7.03 -0.14
CA ARG A 323 4.65 -5.93 0.82
C ARG A 323 3.49 -5.91 1.81
N MET A 324 2.43 -6.64 1.51
CA MET A 324 1.21 -6.72 2.31
C MET A 324 0.79 -8.17 2.54
N ASN A 325 1.72 -9.13 2.41
CA ASN A 325 1.48 -10.59 2.53
C ASN A 325 0.60 -11.00 3.71
N TYR A 326 0.67 -10.24 4.82
CA TYR A 326 -0.11 -10.46 6.03
C TYR A 326 -1.35 -9.57 6.12
N GLY A 327 -1.38 -8.42 5.45
CA GLY A 327 -2.38 -7.38 5.65
C GLY A 327 -3.56 -7.43 4.68
N SER A 328 -3.46 -8.16 3.55
CA SER A 328 -4.49 -8.15 2.51
C SER A 328 -5.83 -8.77 2.91
N TRP A 329 -6.02 -9.24 4.15
CA TRP A 329 -7.19 -10.00 4.54
C TRP A 329 -8.54 -9.25 4.48
N PRO A 330 -8.63 -7.90 4.40
CA PRO A 330 -9.92 -7.24 4.24
C PRO A 330 -10.73 -7.69 3.02
N PHE A 331 -10.11 -8.13 1.91
CA PHE A 331 -10.89 -8.69 0.80
C PHE A 331 -11.51 -10.04 1.16
N ILE A 332 -10.83 -10.83 1.99
CA ILE A 332 -11.37 -12.09 2.52
C ILE A 332 -12.54 -11.78 3.46
N GLN A 333 -12.39 -10.77 4.33
CA GLN A 333 -13.49 -10.31 5.17
C GLN A 333 -14.69 -9.89 4.33
N TYR A 334 -14.46 -9.12 3.27
CA TYR A 334 -15.54 -8.69 2.39
C TYR A 334 -16.25 -9.86 1.73
N ILE A 335 -15.51 -10.84 1.21
CA ILE A 335 -16.06 -12.08 0.66
C ILE A 335 -16.90 -12.82 1.69
N ALA A 336 -16.40 -12.97 2.93
CA ALA A 336 -17.05 -13.71 3.99
C ALA A 336 -18.36 -13.05 4.47
N GLU A 337 -18.41 -11.72 4.47
CA GLU A 337 -19.60 -10.94 4.79
C GLU A 337 -20.53 -10.70 3.59
N ASN A 338 -20.09 -11.01 2.36
CA ASN A 338 -20.91 -10.81 1.17
C ASN A 338 -22.05 -11.83 1.14
N PRO A 339 -23.32 -11.39 1.18
CA PRO A 339 -24.46 -12.30 1.22
C PRO A 339 -24.60 -13.20 -0.03
N LYS A 340 -23.92 -12.87 -1.13
CA LYS A 340 -23.91 -13.69 -2.35
C LYS A 340 -22.94 -14.88 -2.29
N LEU A 341 -21.87 -14.79 -1.48
CA LEU A 341 -20.79 -15.80 -1.41
C LEU A 341 -20.89 -16.58 -0.09
N GLY A 342 -20.98 -15.82 0.99
CA GLY A 342 -21.21 -16.32 2.32
C GLY A 342 -19.97 -16.75 3.11
N PRO A 343 -20.20 -17.14 4.37
CA PRO A 343 -19.20 -17.36 5.41
C PRO A 343 -18.03 -18.29 5.10
N SER A 344 -18.37 -19.41 4.46
CA SER A 344 -17.48 -20.54 4.28
C SER A 344 -16.67 -20.37 3.01
N TYR A 345 -17.01 -19.40 2.15
CA TYR A 345 -16.38 -19.19 0.86
C TYR A 345 -14.84 -19.03 0.96
N PRO A 346 -14.29 -18.23 1.90
CA PRO A 346 -12.84 -18.18 2.12
C PRO A 346 -12.18 -19.54 2.42
N ASN A 347 -12.88 -20.42 3.13
CA ASN A 347 -12.36 -21.71 3.56
C ASN A 347 -12.50 -22.76 2.46
N ARG A 348 -13.62 -22.71 1.73
CA ARG A 348 -13.98 -23.61 0.63
C ARG A 348 -12.93 -23.64 -0.46
N ILE A 349 -12.37 -22.49 -0.82
CA ILE A 349 -11.39 -22.45 -1.92
C ILE A 349 -10.16 -23.32 -1.66
N TRP A 350 -9.83 -23.59 -0.39
CA TRP A 350 -8.72 -24.47 -0.05
C TRP A 350 -8.99 -25.91 -0.46
N TYR A 351 -10.12 -26.47 -0.04
CA TYR A 351 -10.45 -27.88 -0.28
C TYR A 351 -11.26 -28.14 -1.57
N GLU A 352 -11.79 -27.10 -2.22
CA GLU A 352 -12.48 -27.16 -3.52
C GLU A 352 -11.59 -26.72 -4.70
N SER A 353 -10.31 -26.39 -4.43
CA SER A 353 -9.36 -26.09 -5.49
C SER A 353 -9.05 -27.29 -6.38
N GLU A 354 -8.88 -27.07 -7.70
CA GLU A 354 -8.59 -28.12 -8.68
C GLU A 354 -7.16 -28.67 -8.58
N ARG A 355 -7.05 -30.01 -8.62
CA ARG A 355 -5.81 -30.74 -8.31
C ARG A 355 -5.63 -32.02 -9.10
N HIS A 356 -4.36 -32.38 -9.31
CA HIS A 356 -4.00 -33.75 -9.67
C HIS A 356 -4.28 -34.72 -8.51
N ASN A 357 -4.67 -35.95 -8.84
CA ASN A 357 -4.96 -37.01 -7.87
C ASN A 357 -6.02 -36.66 -6.80
N SER A 358 -7.03 -35.85 -7.16
CA SER A 358 -8.16 -35.47 -6.28
C SER A 358 -9.03 -36.64 -5.80
N HIS A 359 -8.78 -37.86 -6.30
CA HIS A 359 -9.42 -39.10 -5.84
C HIS A 359 -8.73 -39.73 -4.61
N LEU A 360 -7.55 -39.24 -4.21
CA LEU A 360 -6.85 -39.67 -3.01
C LEU A 360 -7.28 -38.80 -1.81
N PRO A 361 -6.99 -39.21 -0.56
CA PRO A 361 -7.15 -38.31 0.59
C PRO A 361 -6.43 -36.98 0.35
N ARG A 362 -7.03 -35.87 0.79
CA ARG A 362 -6.63 -34.48 0.57
C ARG A 362 -5.16 -34.23 0.80
N ARG A 363 -4.60 -34.77 1.89
CA ARG A 363 -3.16 -34.63 2.20
C ARG A 363 -2.24 -35.18 1.09
N ARG A 364 -2.73 -36.15 0.32
CA ARG A 364 -2.03 -36.84 -0.78
C ARG A 364 -2.43 -36.31 -2.16
N HIS A 365 -3.22 -35.23 -2.23
CA HIS A 365 -3.44 -34.53 -3.48
C HIS A 365 -2.11 -34.11 -4.11
N GLY A 366 -2.05 -34.14 -5.45
CA GLY A 366 -0.93 -33.64 -6.22
C GLY A 366 -0.90 -32.11 -6.30
N ALA A 367 -0.07 -31.58 -7.20
CA ALA A 367 0.05 -30.15 -7.41
C ALA A 367 -1.31 -29.50 -7.79
N ALA A 368 -1.51 -28.28 -7.31
CA ALA A 368 -2.67 -27.46 -7.69
C ALA A 368 -2.61 -27.12 -9.18
N MET A 369 -3.77 -27.13 -9.84
CA MET A 369 -3.93 -26.77 -11.25
C MET A 369 -4.32 -25.30 -11.45
N GLU A 370 -4.67 -24.62 -10.36
CA GLU A 370 -5.11 -23.22 -10.34
C GLU A 370 -4.54 -22.49 -9.11
N ASP A 371 -4.45 -21.16 -9.17
CA ASP A 371 -4.13 -20.31 -8.01
C ASP A 371 -5.37 -19.85 -7.22
N ALA A 372 -5.15 -19.14 -6.12
CA ALA A 372 -6.23 -18.72 -5.23
C ALA A 372 -7.25 -17.78 -5.90
N PHE A 373 -6.82 -16.88 -6.78
CA PHE A 373 -7.76 -16.02 -7.51
C PHE A 373 -8.55 -16.82 -8.53
N GLN A 374 -7.90 -17.72 -9.25
CA GLN A 374 -8.59 -18.62 -10.20
C GLN A 374 -9.64 -19.49 -9.50
N ALA A 375 -9.31 -20.08 -8.36
CA ALA A 375 -10.26 -20.85 -7.55
C ALA A 375 -11.44 -19.98 -7.06
N LEU A 376 -11.15 -18.78 -6.52
CA LEU A 376 -12.18 -17.82 -6.10
C LEU A 376 -13.12 -17.44 -7.26
N MET A 377 -12.58 -17.18 -8.44
CA MET A 377 -13.35 -16.78 -9.61
C MET A 377 -14.18 -17.95 -10.17
N ARG A 378 -13.57 -19.14 -10.26
CA ARG A 378 -14.22 -20.35 -10.77
C ARG A 378 -15.38 -20.80 -9.90
N ILE A 379 -15.16 -20.96 -8.58
CA ILE A 379 -16.21 -21.41 -7.65
C ILE A 379 -17.42 -20.48 -7.72
N GLY A 380 -17.21 -19.17 -7.69
CA GLY A 380 -18.31 -18.20 -7.72
C GLY A 380 -19.06 -18.18 -9.05
N TYR A 381 -18.36 -18.49 -10.15
CA TYR A 381 -19.00 -18.68 -11.46
C TYR A 381 -19.82 -19.98 -11.52
N GLU A 382 -19.26 -21.10 -11.06
CA GLU A 382 -19.94 -22.40 -11.01
C GLU A 382 -21.20 -22.38 -10.13
N GLU A 383 -21.19 -21.59 -9.06
CA GLU A 383 -22.34 -21.40 -8.16
C GLU A 383 -23.37 -20.39 -8.68
N GLY A 384 -23.10 -19.74 -9.83
CA GLY A 384 -23.98 -18.73 -10.42
C GLY A 384 -23.99 -17.39 -9.68
N VAL A 385 -23.02 -17.17 -8.77
CA VAL A 385 -22.82 -15.88 -8.07
C VAL A 385 -22.22 -14.85 -9.03
N PHE A 386 -21.29 -15.29 -9.88
CA PHE A 386 -20.66 -14.47 -10.90
C PHE A 386 -21.23 -14.77 -12.28
N ASN A 387 -21.60 -13.73 -13.03
CA ASN A 387 -22.00 -13.88 -14.43
C ASN A 387 -20.82 -14.27 -15.34
N HIS A 388 -19.60 -13.93 -14.92
CA HIS A 388 -18.33 -14.29 -15.54
C HIS A 388 -17.24 -14.27 -14.46
N PRO A 389 -16.24 -15.16 -14.48
CA PRO A 389 -15.28 -15.30 -13.39
C PRO A 389 -14.55 -13.98 -13.06
N GLU A 390 -13.91 -13.36 -14.05
CA GLU A 390 -13.06 -12.17 -13.88
C GLU A 390 -13.86 -10.90 -13.58
N THR A 391 -14.93 -10.62 -14.33
CA THR A 391 -15.70 -9.39 -14.13
C THR A 391 -16.59 -9.44 -12.90
N GLY A 392 -17.09 -10.64 -12.53
CA GLY A 392 -17.82 -10.84 -11.27
C GLY A 392 -16.91 -10.68 -10.06
N PHE A 393 -15.69 -11.20 -10.11
CA PHE A 393 -14.70 -10.91 -9.07
C PHE A 393 -14.25 -9.44 -9.07
N GLY A 394 -14.14 -8.82 -10.26
CA GLY A 394 -13.93 -7.38 -10.39
C GLY A 394 -15.00 -6.55 -9.67
N ASP A 395 -16.27 -6.96 -9.76
CA ASP A 395 -17.36 -6.31 -9.03
C ASP A 395 -17.17 -6.42 -7.51
N ILE A 396 -16.77 -7.60 -7.00
CA ILE A 396 -16.44 -7.80 -5.58
C ILE A 396 -15.32 -6.86 -5.11
N ILE A 397 -14.26 -6.69 -5.91
CA ILE A 397 -13.16 -5.77 -5.61
C ILE A 397 -13.64 -4.31 -5.61
N GLY A 398 -14.49 -3.92 -6.56
CA GLY A 398 -15.06 -2.56 -6.62
C GLY A 398 -15.97 -2.25 -5.43
N GLU A 399 -16.81 -3.21 -5.02
CA GLU A 399 -17.67 -3.10 -3.85
C GLU A 399 -16.83 -3.00 -2.55
N MET A 400 -15.77 -3.82 -2.42
CA MET A 400 -14.82 -3.75 -1.30
C MET A 400 -14.12 -2.38 -1.24
N ALA A 401 -13.62 -1.88 -2.38
CA ALA A 401 -12.92 -0.60 -2.44
C ALA A 401 -13.80 0.55 -1.92
N ALA A 402 -15.08 0.57 -2.31
CA ALA A 402 -16.05 1.54 -1.83
C ALA A 402 -16.30 1.43 -0.31
N ARG A 403 -16.47 0.21 0.21
CA ARG A 403 -16.68 -0.03 1.66
C ARG A 403 -15.46 0.30 2.52
N ASN A 404 -14.25 0.12 1.99
CA ASN A 404 -13.01 0.43 2.70
C ASN A 404 -12.82 1.94 2.96
N VAL A 405 -13.59 2.83 2.30
CA VAL A 405 -13.56 4.28 2.61
C VAL A 405 -13.89 4.53 4.08
N THR A 406 -14.89 3.83 4.60
CA THR A 406 -15.36 3.94 5.99
C THR A 406 -15.20 2.64 6.77
N TRP A 407 -14.53 1.64 6.20
CA TRP A 407 -14.40 0.28 6.75
C TRP A 407 -15.76 -0.37 7.07
N ASP A 408 -16.74 -0.26 6.16
CA ASP A 408 -18.13 -0.69 6.33
C ASP A 408 -18.32 -2.22 6.42
N TYR A 409 -17.93 -2.75 7.58
CA TYR A 409 -17.89 -4.16 7.99
C TYR A 409 -18.47 -4.34 9.39
N THR A 410 -18.64 -5.59 9.82
CA THR A 410 -19.05 -5.92 11.20
C THR A 410 -18.13 -5.27 12.24
N PHE A 411 -16.81 -5.45 12.10
CA PHE A 411 -15.81 -4.97 13.07
C PHE A 411 -15.31 -3.54 12.76
N ASN A 412 -16.20 -2.68 12.26
CA ASN A 412 -15.90 -1.32 11.82
C ASN A 412 -15.05 -0.51 12.81
N HIS A 413 -15.38 -0.58 14.10
CA HIS A 413 -14.67 0.17 15.15
C HIS A 413 -13.20 -0.24 15.22
N THR A 414 -12.93 -1.55 15.32
CA THR A 414 -11.57 -2.10 15.36
C THR A 414 -10.77 -1.64 14.13
N TYR A 415 -11.38 -1.66 12.95
CA TYR A 415 -10.67 -1.30 11.71
C TYR A 415 -10.38 0.19 11.65
N LYS A 416 -11.34 1.04 12.03
CA LYS A 416 -11.13 2.50 12.07
C LYS A 416 -10.01 2.87 13.02
N ASP A 417 -9.89 2.22 14.17
CA ASP A 417 -8.82 2.51 15.15
C ASP A 417 -7.42 2.27 14.56
N VAL A 418 -7.27 1.23 13.73
CA VAL A 418 -5.97 0.85 13.13
C VAL A 418 -5.73 1.57 11.79
N ALA A 419 -6.75 1.66 10.94
CA ALA A 419 -6.63 2.05 9.53
C ALA A 419 -7.16 3.46 9.27
N GLN A 420 -6.53 4.42 9.93
CA GLN A 420 -6.86 5.83 9.81
C GLN A 420 -6.53 6.37 8.39
N PRO A 421 -7.27 7.38 7.90
CA PRO A 421 -6.92 8.12 6.69
C PRO A 421 -5.51 8.71 6.79
N ASN A 422 -4.71 8.56 5.74
CA ASN A 422 -3.36 9.08 5.64
C ASN A 422 -2.96 9.30 4.17
N ARG A 423 -1.78 9.88 3.92
CA ARG A 423 -1.28 10.11 2.56
C ARG A 423 -1.10 8.85 1.71
N PHE A 424 -0.93 7.70 2.35
CA PHE A 424 -0.72 6.42 1.70
C PHE A 424 -2.05 5.71 1.35
N ASN A 425 -3.19 6.12 1.90
CA ASN A 425 -4.49 5.56 1.54
C ASN A 425 -5.43 6.58 0.88
N ARG A 426 -4.92 7.78 0.56
CA ARG A 426 -5.61 8.80 -0.24
C ARG A 426 -4.79 9.17 -1.47
N THR A 427 -5.47 9.34 -2.59
CA THR A 427 -4.85 9.67 -3.88
C THR A 427 -5.25 11.08 -4.27
N VAL A 428 -4.26 11.96 -4.38
CA VAL A 428 -4.43 13.31 -4.94
C VAL A 428 -4.25 13.23 -6.45
N LEU A 429 -5.24 13.73 -7.19
CA LEU A 429 -5.19 13.78 -8.64
C LEU A 429 -4.46 15.04 -9.12
N HIS A 430 -3.95 15.01 -10.35
CA HIS A 430 -3.37 16.18 -11.02
C HIS A 430 -4.27 16.61 -12.17
N GLU A 431 -4.43 17.91 -12.40
CA GLU A 431 -5.12 18.38 -13.60
C GLU A 431 -4.36 17.93 -14.85
N ALA A 432 -5.08 17.41 -15.84
CA ALA A 432 -4.52 16.99 -17.11
C ALA A 432 -4.19 18.26 -17.94
N PRO A 433 -2.91 18.51 -18.26
CA PRO A 433 -2.49 19.77 -18.87
C PRO A 433 -3.01 19.98 -20.29
N ASP A 434 -3.46 18.91 -20.95
CA ASP A 434 -4.00 18.90 -22.31
C ASP A 434 -5.55 18.81 -22.35
N LYS A 435 -6.18 18.59 -21.19
CA LYS A 435 -7.64 18.45 -21.05
C LYS A 435 -8.13 19.31 -19.88
N PRO A 436 -8.33 20.63 -20.05
CA PRO A 436 -8.78 21.51 -18.98
C PRO A 436 -10.02 20.98 -18.23
N GLY A 437 -9.97 21.01 -16.90
CA GLY A 437 -11.01 20.48 -16.02
C GLY A 437 -11.09 18.95 -15.93
N TRP A 438 -10.24 18.21 -16.65
CA TRP A 438 -9.99 16.80 -16.38
C TRP A 438 -8.81 16.65 -15.44
N TYR A 439 -8.86 15.60 -14.64
CA TYR A 439 -7.81 15.21 -13.71
C TYR A 439 -7.35 13.81 -14.05
N MET A 440 -6.06 13.54 -13.88
CA MET A 440 -5.42 12.26 -14.09
C MET A 440 -4.82 11.75 -12.78
N VAL A 441 -4.85 10.43 -12.61
CA VAL A 441 -4.10 9.79 -11.53
C VAL A 441 -2.60 9.93 -11.80
N PRO A 442 -1.76 10.29 -10.80
CA PRO A 442 -0.32 10.22 -10.96
C PRO A 442 0.05 8.78 -11.34
N TYR A 443 0.77 8.58 -12.45
CA TYR A 443 1.04 7.22 -12.96
C TYR A 443 1.69 6.31 -11.90
N ALA A 444 2.49 6.88 -11.00
CA ALA A 444 3.09 6.16 -9.89
C ALA A 444 2.07 5.55 -8.92
N LEU A 445 0.92 6.20 -8.74
CA LEU A 445 -0.14 5.87 -7.79
C LEU A 445 -1.31 5.12 -8.44
N ALA A 446 -1.35 5.04 -9.78
CA ALA A 446 -2.35 4.26 -10.51
C ALA A 446 -2.45 2.83 -9.95
N PRO A 447 -3.67 2.28 -9.84
CA PRO A 447 -3.88 0.98 -9.23
C PRO A 447 -3.28 -0.12 -10.10
N GLN A 448 -2.68 -1.12 -9.45
CA GLN A 448 -2.37 -2.41 -10.06
C GLN A 448 -3.64 -3.29 -10.07
N GLN A 449 -3.68 -4.37 -10.85
CA GLN A 449 -4.80 -5.32 -10.85
C GLN A 449 -5.22 -5.66 -9.41
N TYR A 450 -6.51 -5.55 -9.11
CA TYR A 450 -7.15 -5.75 -7.80
C TYR A 450 -6.74 -4.77 -6.68
N GLY A 451 -5.89 -3.78 -6.97
CA GLY A 451 -5.69 -2.60 -6.13
C GLY A 451 -6.67 -1.48 -6.47
N TYR A 452 -6.77 -0.48 -5.59
CA TYR A 452 -7.67 0.66 -5.77
C TYR A 452 -7.11 1.98 -5.23
N ASN A 453 -7.71 3.08 -5.67
CA ASN A 453 -7.49 4.43 -5.16
C ASN A 453 -8.73 4.95 -4.44
N VAL A 454 -8.51 5.79 -3.43
CA VAL A 454 -9.55 6.59 -2.76
C VAL A 454 -9.20 8.06 -2.96
N ILE A 455 -10.11 8.81 -3.57
CA ILE A 455 -9.95 10.22 -3.91
C ILE A 455 -10.99 10.99 -3.10
N GLU A 456 -10.53 11.93 -2.29
CA GLU A 456 -11.42 12.83 -1.57
C GLU A 456 -11.97 13.90 -2.53
N LEU A 457 -13.26 14.20 -2.39
CA LEU A 457 -13.98 15.18 -3.20
C LEU A 457 -14.48 16.31 -2.30
N ILE A 458 -14.33 17.53 -2.78
CA ILE A 458 -14.80 18.75 -2.13
C ILE A 458 -15.98 19.27 -2.96
N PRO A 459 -17.23 19.18 -2.45
CA PRO A 459 -18.39 19.74 -3.14
C PRO A 459 -18.24 21.23 -3.42
N GLU A 460 -18.72 21.68 -4.57
CA GLU A 460 -18.80 23.11 -4.88
C GLU A 460 -19.85 23.78 -3.97
N PRO A 461 -19.68 25.07 -3.61
CA PRO A 461 -20.66 25.78 -2.79
C PRO A 461 -22.06 25.74 -3.40
N GLY A 462 -23.03 25.19 -2.66
CA GLY A 462 -24.43 25.07 -3.11
C GLY A 462 -24.70 23.91 -4.08
N ALA A 463 -23.74 23.01 -4.31
CA ALA A 463 -23.96 21.80 -5.09
C ALA A 463 -25.06 20.94 -4.45
N THR A 464 -25.98 20.45 -5.27
CA THR A 464 -27.01 19.46 -4.87
C THR A 464 -26.69 18.06 -5.37
N LYS A 465 -25.67 17.92 -6.23
CA LYS A 465 -25.34 16.69 -6.95
C LYS A 465 -23.87 16.70 -7.33
N ILE A 466 -23.24 15.52 -7.27
CA ILE A 466 -21.89 15.27 -7.79
C ILE A 466 -22.02 14.41 -9.05
N GLU A 467 -21.33 14.80 -10.13
CA GLU A 467 -21.16 13.99 -11.33
C GLU A 467 -19.68 13.72 -11.60
N VAL A 468 -19.38 12.47 -11.96
CA VAL A 468 -18.04 12.02 -12.31
C VAL A 468 -18.09 11.39 -13.70
N ASN A 469 -17.41 12.00 -14.66
CA ASN A 469 -17.14 11.40 -15.97
C ASN A 469 -15.79 10.68 -15.92
N PHE A 470 -15.83 9.35 -15.92
CA PHE A 470 -14.66 8.48 -15.76
C PHE A 470 -14.19 7.95 -17.12
N GLN A 471 -12.88 7.94 -17.33
CA GLN A 471 -12.24 7.39 -18.52
C GLN A 471 -10.97 6.62 -18.13
N GLY A 472 -11.00 5.30 -18.26
CA GLY A 472 -9.80 4.47 -18.14
C GLY A 472 -8.88 4.59 -19.36
N LEU A 473 -7.56 4.57 -19.15
CA LEU A 473 -6.59 4.50 -20.25
C LEU A 473 -6.33 3.03 -20.58
N LEU A 474 -6.73 2.61 -21.78
CA LEU A 474 -6.51 1.26 -22.29
C LEU A 474 -5.00 0.98 -22.41
N VAL A 475 -4.39 0.36 -21.39
CA VAL A 475 -2.95 0.05 -21.37
C VAL A 475 -2.62 -1.32 -21.93
N GLU A 476 -3.61 -2.21 -21.96
CA GLU A 476 -3.56 -3.56 -22.50
C GLU A 476 -4.97 -4.06 -22.84
N GLU A 477 -5.04 -5.15 -23.61
CA GLU A 477 -6.29 -5.86 -23.84
C GLU A 477 -6.91 -6.33 -22.51
N GLY A 478 -8.21 -6.12 -22.36
CA GLY A 478 -8.94 -6.46 -21.14
C GLY A 478 -8.75 -5.48 -19.97
N ALA A 479 -8.06 -4.34 -20.14
CA ALA A 479 -8.01 -3.31 -19.12
C ALA A 479 -9.42 -2.80 -18.78
N ASP A 480 -9.77 -2.84 -17.50
CA ASP A 480 -11.10 -2.47 -17.00
C ASP A 480 -11.00 -1.97 -15.55
N TRP A 481 -12.01 -1.22 -15.11
CA TRP A 481 -12.04 -0.55 -13.80
C TRP A 481 -13.40 -0.70 -13.14
N ARG A 482 -13.44 -0.48 -11.82
CA ARG A 482 -14.69 -0.22 -11.08
C ARG A 482 -14.58 1.08 -10.30
N ALA A 483 -15.46 2.02 -10.61
CA ALA A 483 -15.58 3.30 -9.95
C ALA A 483 -16.90 3.39 -9.16
N THR A 484 -16.84 3.98 -7.98
CA THR A 484 -18.00 4.22 -7.10
C THR A 484 -17.84 5.56 -6.38
N ILE A 485 -18.88 6.41 -6.42
CA ILE A 485 -18.99 7.59 -5.56
C ILE A 485 -19.45 7.12 -4.18
N VAL A 486 -18.75 7.53 -3.14
CA VAL A 486 -19.08 7.23 -1.75
C VAL A 486 -19.38 8.55 -1.05
N VAL A 487 -20.53 8.65 -0.41
CA VAL A 487 -20.91 9.80 0.41
C VAL A 487 -21.14 9.34 1.83
N VAL A 488 -20.53 10.04 2.78
CA VAL A 488 -20.58 9.72 4.20
C VAL A 488 -21.33 10.84 4.91
N ASP A 489 -22.36 10.47 5.66
CA ASP A 489 -23.12 11.42 6.46
C ASP A 489 -22.38 11.89 7.71
N LYS A 490 -22.98 12.84 8.43
CA LYS A 490 -22.47 13.41 9.68
C LYS A 490 -22.24 12.37 10.79
N ASP A 491 -22.93 11.23 10.72
CA ASP A 491 -22.87 10.16 11.70
C ASP A 491 -21.82 9.10 11.28
N GLY A 492 -21.23 9.22 10.08
CA GLY A 492 -20.18 8.36 9.57
C GLY A 492 -20.71 7.20 8.72
N TRP A 493 -21.97 7.24 8.30
CA TRP A 493 -22.58 6.19 7.51
C TRP A 493 -22.45 6.43 6.00
N PRO A 494 -21.97 5.42 5.24
CA PRO A 494 -21.78 5.56 3.81
C PRO A 494 -23.05 5.25 3.02
N ARG A 495 -23.24 5.98 1.93
CA ARG A 495 -24.07 5.64 0.78
C ARG A 495 -23.18 5.49 -0.45
N TYR A 496 -23.61 4.66 -1.39
CA TYR A 496 -22.84 4.33 -2.58
C TYR A 496 -23.66 4.66 -3.83
N SER A 497 -23.02 5.23 -4.86
CA SER A 497 -23.63 5.28 -6.19
C SER A 497 -23.73 3.87 -6.80
N ARG A 498 -24.39 3.74 -7.95
CA ARG A 498 -24.12 2.57 -8.81
C ARG A 498 -22.63 2.52 -9.13
N MET A 499 -22.10 1.32 -9.25
CA MET A 499 -20.74 1.09 -9.77
C MET A 499 -20.72 1.25 -11.29
N TRP A 500 -19.62 1.73 -11.85
CA TRP A 500 -19.43 1.86 -13.30
C TRP A 500 -17.96 1.80 -13.69
N ASN A 501 -17.67 1.65 -14.99
CA ASN A 501 -16.31 1.49 -15.49
C ASN A 501 -15.90 2.51 -16.57
N ASN A 502 -16.85 3.25 -17.16
CA ASN A 502 -16.60 4.32 -18.13
C ASN A 502 -17.81 5.27 -18.22
N GLY A 503 -17.56 6.51 -18.61
CA GLY A 503 -18.59 7.54 -18.77
C GLY A 503 -19.07 8.13 -17.45
N ILE A 504 -20.29 8.67 -17.47
CA ILE A 504 -20.82 9.51 -16.39
C ILE A 504 -21.60 8.68 -15.36
N CYS A 505 -21.31 8.90 -14.09
CA CYS A 505 -22.17 8.50 -12.97
C CYS A 505 -22.38 9.70 -12.05
N SER A 506 -23.47 9.66 -11.29
CA SER A 506 -23.84 10.76 -10.42
C SER A 506 -24.44 10.31 -9.11
N MET A 507 -24.36 11.18 -8.11
CA MET A 507 -24.92 10.98 -6.78
C MET A 507 -25.48 12.28 -6.23
N GLU A 508 -26.71 12.24 -5.72
CA GLU A 508 -27.35 13.39 -5.06
C GLU A 508 -26.73 13.63 -3.69
N ILE A 509 -26.54 14.92 -3.37
CA ILE A 509 -26.15 15.40 -2.05
C ILE A 509 -27.42 15.58 -1.22
N GLN A 510 -27.47 14.92 -0.07
CA GLN A 510 -28.56 14.92 0.88
C GLN A 510 -28.21 15.78 2.10
N GLU A 511 -29.24 16.25 2.81
CA GLU A 511 -29.05 16.94 4.08
C GLU A 511 -28.33 16.04 5.08
N GLY A 512 -27.25 16.55 5.68
CA GLY A 512 -26.43 15.79 6.63
C GLY A 512 -25.23 15.06 6.01
N ASP A 513 -25.10 15.01 4.68
CA ASP A 513 -23.87 14.54 4.02
C ASP A 513 -22.68 15.42 4.42
N LYS A 514 -21.53 14.79 4.69
CA LYS A 514 -20.34 15.48 5.23
C LYS A 514 -19.06 15.21 4.45
N GLU A 515 -18.84 13.96 4.03
CA GLU A 515 -17.62 13.56 3.34
C GLU A 515 -17.96 12.90 2.00
N PHE A 516 -17.15 13.15 0.98
CA PHE A 516 -17.43 12.74 -0.38
C PHE A 516 -16.16 12.15 -0.98
N TYR A 517 -16.28 10.99 -1.62
CA TYR A 517 -15.15 10.26 -2.16
C TYR A 517 -15.48 9.65 -3.52
N LEU A 518 -14.45 9.46 -4.34
CA LEU A 518 -14.46 8.56 -5.47
C LEU A 518 -13.51 7.41 -5.17
N THR A 519 -13.96 6.18 -5.37
CA THR A 519 -13.09 5.00 -5.39
C THR A 519 -12.90 4.53 -6.82
N VAL A 520 -11.69 4.06 -7.15
CA VAL A 520 -11.37 3.50 -8.47
C VAL A 520 -10.49 2.27 -8.28
N ALA A 521 -11.03 1.09 -8.57
CA ALA A 521 -10.31 -0.18 -8.56
C ALA A 521 -9.91 -0.60 -9.98
N ALA A 522 -8.73 -1.19 -10.15
CA ALA A 522 -8.34 -1.84 -11.39
C ALA A 522 -8.82 -3.29 -11.38
N THR A 523 -9.68 -3.64 -12.33
CA THR A 523 -10.40 -4.92 -12.35
C THR A 523 -10.42 -5.46 -13.77
N PRO A 524 -9.24 -5.76 -14.36
CA PRO A 524 -9.16 -6.20 -15.74
C PRO A 524 -10.03 -7.44 -15.98
N SER A 525 -10.63 -7.51 -17.16
CA SER A 525 -11.46 -8.65 -17.59
C SER A 525 -10.64 -9.87 -18.02
N ILE A 526 -9.31 -9.74 -18.02
CA ILE A 526 -8.36 -10.83 -18.23
C ILE A 526 -7.46 -10.91 -17.00
N TYR A 527 -7.56 -12.01 -16.25
CA TYR A 527 -6.70 -12.23 -15.10
C TYR A 527 -5.26 -12.51 -15.55
N ARG A 528 -4.32 -11.76 -14.97
CA ARG A 528 -2.88 -12.01 -15.10
C ARG A 528 -2.31 -12.38 -13.75
N GLN A 529 -1.75 -13.58 -13.65
CA GLN A 529 -1.11 -14.05 -12.44
C GLN A 529 0.12 -13.19 -12.12
N VAL A 530 0.21 -12.72 -10.87
CA VAL A 530 1.40 -12.08 -10.32
C VAL A 530 2.22 -13.11 -9.54
N VAL A 531 3.49 -13.30 -9.92
CA VAL A 531 4.38 -14.24 -9.22
C VAL A 531 5.09 -13.59 -8.03
N VAL A 532 5.62 -14.41 -7.10
CA VAL A 532 6.33 -13.91 -5.91
C VAL A 532 7.58 -13.16 -6.34
N ASN A 533 7.79 -11.99 -5.73
CA ASN A 533 8.89 -11.07 -6.08
C ASN A 533 8.94 -10.75 -7.58
N GLN A 534 7.78 -10.75 -8.25
CA GLN A 534 7.68 -10.27 -9.62
C GLN A 534 8.19 -8.84 -9.66
N GLY A 535 9.19 -8.60 -10.52
CA GLY A 535 9.81 -7.29 -10.63
C GLY A 535 8.73 -6.25 -10.94
N PHE A 536 8.62 -5.21 -10.11
CA PHE A 536 7.50 -4.28 -10.13
C PHE A 536 7.20 -3.74 -11.53
N ARG A 537 8.24 -3.43 -12.33
CA ARG A 537 8.11 -2.96 -13.72
C ARG A 537 7.25 -3.85 -14.63
N SER A 538 7.18 -5.14 -14.34
CA SER A 538 6.37 -6.11 -15.10
C SER A 538 4.91 -6.20 -14.63
N ILE A 539 4.56 -5.59 -13.49
CA ILE A 539 3.19 -5.50 -13.00
C ILE A 539 2.54 -4.28 -13.68
N VAL A 540 1.45 -4.54 -14.40
CA VAL A 540 0.70 -3.53 -15.13
C VAL A 540 -0.03 -2.60 -14.17
N LYS A 541 -0.05 -1.31 -14.50
CA LYS A 541 -0.83 -0.29 -13.81
C LYS A 541 -1.91 0.23 -14.73
N TYR A 542 -3.06 0.59 -14.16
CA TYR A 542 -4.26 0.96 -14.89
C TYR A 542 -4.60 2.44 -14.64
N PRO A 543 -3.90 3.39 -15.30
CA PRO A 543 -4.15 4.81 -15.16
C PRO A 543 -5.54 5.18 -15.70
N TYR A 544 -6.10 6.27 -15.18
CA TYR A 544 -7.40 6.79 -15.56
C TYR A 544 -7.42 8.32 -15.48
N GLU A 545 -8.44 8.89 -16.12
CA GLU A 545 -8.79 10.30 -16.11
C GLU A 545 -10.24 10.49 -15.69
N VAL A 546 -10.52 11.59 -15.00
CA VAL A 546 -11.84 11.92 -14.48
C VAL A 546 -12.14 13.41 -14.67
N LYS A 547 -13.38 13.73 -15.00
CA LYS A 547 -13.90 15.10 -14.95
C LYS A 547 -15.05 15.17 -13.97
N PHE A 548 -15.08 16.22 -13.17
CA PHE A 548 -16.08 16.44 -12.13
C PHE A 548 -17.04 17.58 -12.49
N SER A 549 -18.25 17.52 -11.95
CA SER A 549 -19.24 18.59 -11.91
C SER A 549 -19.92 18.59 -10.55
N GLY A 550 -20.08 19.76 -9.92
CA GLY A 550 -20.61 19.89 -8.56
C GLY A 550 -19.63 19.52 -7.45
N ALA A 551 -18.40 19.15 -7.79
CA ALA A 551 -17.30 18.89 -6.87
C ALA A 551 -15.94 19.04 -7.57
N THR A 552 -14.88 19.16 -6.79
CA THR A 552 -13.47 19.08 -7.24
C THR A 552 -12.73 18.03 -6.40
N PRO A 553 -11.70 17.36 -6.93
CA PRO A 553 -10.88 16.48 -6.11
C PRO A 553 -10.04 17.30 -5.13
N ALA A 554 -9.83 16.79 -3.92
CA ALA A 554 -8.93 17.40 -2.96
C ALA A 554 -7.50 17.44 -3.55
N THR A 555 -6.84 18.57 -3.35
CA THR A 555 -5.45 18.84 -3.79
C THR A 555 -4.43 18.57 -2.68
N TYR A 556 -4.91 18.18 -1.49
CA TYR A 556 -4.10 17.92 -0.31
C TYR A 556 -4.30 16.49 0.22
N HIS A 557 -3.34 15.99 0.99
CA HIS A 557 -3.48 14.74 1.74
C HIS A 557 -4.08 14.95 3.14
N PRO A 558 -4.68 13.91 3.77
CA PRO A 558 -5.27 14.01 5.12
C PRO A 558 -4.30 14.39 6.23
N ASP A 559 -3.00 14.14 6.04
CA ASP A 559 -1.94 14.54 6.96
C ASP A 559 -1.49 16.00 6.79
N HIS A 560 -2.09 16.73 5.83
CA HIS A 560 -1.94 18.18 5.74
C HIS A 560 -2.56 18.87 6.96
N LEU A 561 -1.85 19.85 7.50
CA LEU A 561 -2.33 20.65 8.61
C LEU A 561 -2.92 21.95 8.09
N THR A 562 -4.21 22.17 8.32
CA THR A 562 -4.84 23.47 8.06
C THR A 562 -4.53 24.44 9.20
N VAL A 563 -4.62 25.75 8.95
CA VAL A 563 -4.43 26.77 10.01
C VAL A 563 -5.38 26.55 11.19
N GLY A 564 -6.58 26.00 10.95
CA GLY A 564 -7.51 25.60 12.01
C GLY A 564 -6.98 24.42 12.84
N HIS A 565 -6.33 23.42 12.25
CA HIS A 565 -5.71 22.33 13.03
C HIS A 565 -4.58 22.82 13.94
N LEU A 566 -4.05 24.01 13.69
CA LEU A 566 -3.00 24.64 14.48
C LEU A 566 -3.55 25.52 15.62
N PHE A 567 -4.86 25.51 15.90
CA PHE A 567 -5.44 26.28 17.01
C PHE A 567 -4.72 25.97 18.33
N GLY A 568 -3.99 26.95 18.85
CA GLY A 568 -3.14 26.85 20.05
C GLY A 568 -1.65 27.07 19.76
N LEU A 569 -1.20 26.90 18.52
CA LEU A 569 0.12 27.31 18.06
C LEU A 569 0.08 28.79 17.69
N MET A 570 0.81 29.62 18.44
CA MET A 570 0.99 31.03 18.09
C MET A 570 1.91 31.12 16.87
N GLY A 571 1.53 31.90 15.86
CA GLY A 571 2.29 32.09 14.62
C GLY A 571 1.67 33.16 13.74
N ASP A 572 2.36 33.52 12.66
CA ASP A 572 1.98 34.57 11.74
C ASP A 572 2.27 34.13 10.28
N PRO A 573 1.54 34.65 9.27
CA PRO A 573 1.90 34.46 7.87
C PRO A 573 3.30 34.99 7.54
N HIS A 574 4.10 34.24 6.79
CA HIS A 574 5.41 34.69 6.33
C HIS A 574 5.28 35.86 5.34
N PRO A 575 6.08 36.94 5.46
CA PRO A 575 5.95 38.11 4.58
C PRO A 575 6.20 37.80 3.11
N ASN A 576 7.01 36.77 2.83
CA ASN A 576 7.27 36.28 1.49
C ASN A 576 6.48 34.98 1.25
N GLY A 577 5.29 35.10 0.64
CA GLY A 577 4.43 34.00 0.20
C GLY A 577 3.15 33.76 1.02
N GLY A 578 3.10 34.20 2.28
CA GLY A 578 1.87 34.19 3.10
C GLY A 578 1.54 32.89 3.83
N GLY A 579 2.37 31.86 3.76
CA GLY A 579 2.16 30.61 4.51
C GLY A 579 2.38 30.74 6.02
N PHE A 580 1.79 29.85 6.81
CA PHE A 580 1.83 29.93 8.27
C PHE A 580 3.20 29.55 8.85
N VAL A 581 3.74 30.40 9.72
CA VAL A 581 4.97 30.13 10.49
C VAL A 581 4.70 30.28 11.99
N SER A 582 4.88 29.20 12.76
CA SER A 582 4.77 29.28 14.22
C SER A 582 5.89 30.11 14.86
N ARG A 583 5.63 30.76 16.00
CA ARG A 583 6.63 31.55 16.75
C ARG A 583 7.86 30.76 17.22
N SER A 584 7.73 29.44 17.35
CA SER A 584 8.85 28.57 17.74
C SER A 584 9.78 28.22 16.57
N ALA A 585 9.30 28.37 15.33
CA ALA A 585 10.10 28.15 14.13
C ALA A 585 10.91 29.41 13.79
N LYS A 586 12.00 29.25 13.03
CA LYS A 586 12.81 30.37 12.52
C LYS A 586 12.89 30.28 11.00
N VAL A 587 12.37 31.28 10.31
CA VAL A 587 12.35 31.36 8.86
C VAL A 587 12.95 32.71 8.46
N ASP A 588 13.95 32.69 7.58
CA ASP A 588 14.58 33.93 7.06
C ASP A 588 13.63 34.65 6.10
N GLU A 589 13.69 35.99 6.04
CA GLU A 589 12.84 36.81 5.16
C GLU A 589 13.00 36.47 3.66
N THR A 590 14.17 35.95 3.26
CA THR A 590 14.48 35.54 1.89
C THR A 590 13.78 34.24 1.47
N VAL A 591 13.32 33.44 2.42
CA VAL A 591 12.60 32.18 2.15
C VAL A 591 11.21 32.48 1.62
N TYR A 592 10.77 31.74 0.61
CA TYR A 592 9.38 31.78 0.17
C TYR A 592 8.58 30.69 0.90
N VAL A 593 7.48 31.06 1.56
CA VAL A 593 6.53 30.13 2.18
C VAL A 593 5.16 30.37 1.57
N GLY A 594 4.72 29.47 0.69
CA GLY A 594 3.47 29.58 -0.06
C GLY A 594 2.23 29.57 0.84
N PRO A 595 1.09 30.08 0.36
CA PRO A 595 -0.07 30.40 1.20
C PRO A 595 -0.69 29.21 1.93
N ASN A 596 -0.55 27.98 1.39
CA ASN A 596 -1.07 26.76 2.02
C ASN A 596 0.03 25.93 2.72
N ALA A 597 1.29 26.40 2.67
CA ALA A 597 2.41 25.75 3.32
C ALA A 597 2.46 26.09 4.81
N VAL A 598 2.94 25.14 5.62
CA VAL A 598 2.95 25.26 7.08
C VAL A 598 4.34 24.93 7.63
N VAL A 599 4.89 25.84 8.43
CA VAL A 599 6.15 25.66 9.14
C VAL A 599 5.94 25.81 10.65
N PHE A 600 6.24 24.76 11.43
CA PHE A 600 6.08 24.81 12.89
C PHE A 600 7.10 23.99 13.67
N GLY A 601 6.95 23.94 15.00
CA GLY A 601 7.94 23.32 15.89
C GLY A 601 9.19 24.20 16.03
N ALA A 602 10.35 23.59 16.21
CA ALA A 602 11.66 24.23 16.26
C ALA A 602 12.40 24.24 14.89
N ALA A 603 11.64 24.13 13.78
CA ALA A 603 12.17 24.09 12.42
C ALA A 603 12.96 25.37 12.08
N ARG A 604 13.99 25.23 11.22
CA ARG A 604 14.83 26.35 10.77
C ARG A 604 14.98 26.38 9.26
N ILE A 605 14.46 27.42 8.63
CA ILE A 605 14.44 27.57 7.17
C ILE A 605 15.23 28.82 6.79
N THR A 606 16.24 28.67 5.93
CA THR A 606 17.23 29.73 5.64
C THR A 606 17.56 29.85 4.15
N GLY A 607 18.27 30.91 3.76
CA GLY A 607 18.72 31.10 2.38
C GLY A 607 17.58 31.40 1.40
N ASN A 608 17.63 30.83 0.20
CA ASN A 608 16.61 30.99 -0.85
C ASN A 608 15.66 29.78 -0.93
N ALA A 609 15.54 29.01 0.15
CA ALA A 609 14.67 27.85 0.18
C ALA A 609 13.21 28.26 -0.12
N ARG A 610 12.46 27.32 -0.71
CA ARG A 610 11.06 27.53 -1.09
C ARG A 610 10.21 26.40 -0.52
N ILE A 611 9.22 26.76 0.30
CA ILE A 611 8.21 25.86 0.82
C ILE A 611 6.92 26.21 0.08
N GLU A 612 6.47 25.34 -0.82
CA GLU A 612 5.41 25.62 -1.79
C GLU A 612 4.20 24.69 -1.59
N ASP A 613 3.09 25.03 -2.25
CA ASP A 613 1.86 24.25 -2.26
C ASP A 613 1.34 23.91 -0.84
N TYR A 614 1.16 22.63 -0.52
CA TYR A 614 0.66 22.11 0.74
C TYR A 614 1.79 21.49 1.58
N ALA A 615 3.04 21.91 1.36
CA ALA A 615 4.18 21.35 2.09
C ALA A 615 4.13 21.67 3.59
N VAL A 616 4.49 20.69 4.41
CA VAL A 616 4.59 20.82 5.87
C VAL A 616 6.03 20.58 6.31
N VAL A 617 6.61 21.54 7.03
CA VAL A 617 7.95 21.41 7.66
C VAL A 617 7.84 21.61 9.16
N MET A 618 8.26 20.60 9.94
CA MET A 618 8.00 20.58 11.39
C MET A 618 9.14 20.03 12.24
N ASP A 619 8.91 19.98 13.55
CA ASP A 619 9.83 19.48 14.58
C ASP A 619 11.18 20.24 14.60
N PHE A 620 12.30 19.59 14.32
CA PHE A 620 13.65 20.17 14.29
C PHE A 620 14.23 20.22 12.87
N ALA A 621 13.38 20.09 11.85
CA ALA A 621 13.80 20.08 10.45
C ALA A 621 14.57 21.35 10.07
N ARG A 622 15.57 21.19 9.19
CA ARG A 622 16.40 22.28 8.67
C ARG A 622 16.34 22.28 7.16
N VAL A 623 15.96 23.41 6.58
CA VAL A 623 15.90 23.56 5.13
C VAL A 623 16.69 24.82 4.74
N GLY A 624 17.59 24.71 3.77
CA GLY A 624 18.51 25.79 3.40
C GLY A 624 18.95 25.75 1.94
N GLY A 625 19.82 26.67 1.56
CA GLY A 625 20.28 26.80 0.17
C GLY A 625 19.17 27.28 -0.78
N ASN A 626 18.99 26.58 -1.89
CA ASN A 626 17.91 26.77 -2.86
C ASN A 626 16.94 25.58 -2.85
N ALA A 627 16.86 24.84 -1.74
CA ALA A 627 16.02 23.65 -1.66
C ALA A 627 14.54 23.97 -1.88
N ILE A 628 13.82 23.06 -2.54
CA ILE A 628 12.39 23.19 -2.81
C ILE A 628 11.63 22.05 -2.11
N ILE A 629 10.73 22.41 -1.21
CA ILE A 629 9.77 21.49 -0.58
C ILE A 629 8.39 21.84 -1.12
N ALA A 630 7.76 20.96 -1.91
CA ALA A 630 6.58 21.30 -2.70
C ALA A 630 5.53 20.17 -2.77
N GLY A 631 4.40 20.44 -3.43
CA GLY A 631 3.25 19.54 -3.48
C GLY A 631 2.73 19.23 -2.07
N ASN A 632 2.53 17.95 -1.78
CA ASN A 632 2.13 17.47 -0.45
C ASN A 632 3.31 16.96 0.39
N ALA A 633 4.51 17.51 0.22
CA ALA A 633 5.68 17.03 0.94
C ALA A 633 5.58 17.27 2.47
N VAL A 634 6.03 16.29 3.26
CA VAL A 634 6.15 16.42 4.72
C VAL A 634 7.59 16.16 5.11
N VAL A 635 8.22 17.14 5.77
CA VAL A 635 9.60 17.07 6.28
C VAL A 635 9.58 17.30 7.78
N ARG A 636 9.98 16.30 8.56
CA ARG A 636 9.81 16.31 10.02
C ARG A 636 11.00 15.72 10.78
N ASP A 637 10.88 15.60 12.10
CA ASP A 637 11.91 15.16 13.02
C ASP A 637 13.18 16.04 12.93
N SER A 638 14.36 15.51 12.61
CA SER A 638 15.63 16.26 12.50
C SER A 638 16.24 16.20 11.10
N VAL A 639 15.40 16.11 10.07
CA VAL A 639 15.82 16.07 8.66
C VAL A 639 16.52 17.37 8.26
N ARG A 640 17.54 17.26 7.41
CA ARG A 640 18.23 18.40 6.79
C ARG A 640 18.08 18.34 5.28
N VAL A 641 17.57 19.39 4.66
CA VAL A 641 17.46 19.55 3.19
C VAL A 641 18.24 20.79 2.76
N GLU A 642 19.27 20.64 1.94
CA GLU A 642 20.20 21.72 1.56
C GLU A 642 20.51 21.69 0.07
N GLY A 643 21.25 22.70 -0.43
CA GLY A 643 21.65 22.77 -1.83
C GLY A 643 20.48 23.10 -2.76
N ASN A 644 20.37 22.41 -3.89
CA ASN A 644 19.28 22.48 -4.85
C ASN A 644 18.37 21.23 -4.76
N ALA A 645 18.31 20.59 -3.59
CA ALA A 645 17.51 19.39 -3.40
C ALA A 645 16.00 19.69 -3.54
N VAL A 646 15.26 18.71 -4.07
CA VAL A 646 13.81 18.81 -4.27
C VAL A 646 13.11 17.69 -3.52
N VAL A 647 12.17 18.03 -2.64
CA VAL A 647 11.25 17.09 -1.99
C VAL A 647 9.84 17.47 -2.40
N ARG A 648 9.18 16.62 -3.18
CA ARG A 648 7.84 16.92 -3.72
C ARG A 648 6.92 15.73 -3.57
N ASP A 649 5.74 15.94 -2.97
CA ASP A 649 4.74 14.88 -2.74
C ASP A 649 5.28 13.66 -1.95
N ALA A 650 6.31 13.85 -1.11
CA ALA A 650 7.03 12.79 -0.40
C ALA A 650 7.04 12.97 1.13
N LEU A 651 7.34 11.90 1.87
CA LEU A 651 7.53 11.94 3.34
C LEU A 651 9.00 11.68 3.68
N VAL A 652 9.66 12.65 4.33
CA VAL A 652 11.04 12.53 4.80
C VAL A 652 11.08 12.74 6.31
N ARG A 653 11.57 11.75 7.07
CA ARG A 653 11.60 11.76 8.54
C ARG A 653 12.90 11.19 9.12
N GLY A 654 13.07 11.25 10.44
CA GLY A 654 14.29 10.84 11.15
C GLY A 654 15.38 11.91 11.18
N GLN A 655 16.62 11.54 10.88
CA GLN A 655 17.81 12.40 10.86
C GLN A 655 18.49 12.40 9.48
N VAL A 656 17.71 12.18 8.41
CA VAL A 656 18.23 12.09 7.04
C VAL A 656 18.77 13.44 6.58
N THR A 657 19.88 13.43 5.85
CA THR A 657 20.39 14.60 5.13
C THR A 657 20.17 14.42 3.63
N VAL A 658 19.42 15.34 3.02
CA VAL A 658 19.20 15.44 1.58
C VAL A 658 19.94 16.70 1.09
N ASN A 659 20.84 16.57 0.12
CA ASN A 659 21.66 17.71 -0.31
C ASN A 659 21.95 17.69 -1.82
N GLU A 660 22.81 18.63 -2.24
CA GLU A 660 23.24 18.80 -3.63
C GLU A 660 22.02 18.97 -4.53
N SER A 661 21.79 18.08 -5.49
CA SER A 661 20.64 18.18 -6.40
C SER A 661 19.80 16.90 -6.38
N ALA A 662 19.75 16.22 -5.23
CA ALA A 662 18.93 15.03 -5.02
C ALA A 662 17.43 15.35 -5.11
N ARG A 663 16.64 14.39 -5.59
CA ARG A 663 15.19 14.54 -5.79
C ARG A 663 14.43 13.39 -5.11
N ILE A 664 13.44 13.72 -4.28
CA ILE A 664 12.56 12.76 -3.60
C ILE A 664 11.11 13.12 -3.98
N LEU A 665 10.46 12.24 -4.74
CA LEU A 665 9.27 12.58 -5.52
C LEU A 665 8.12 11.55 -5.34
N ASP A 666 6.90 12.01 -5.59
CA ASP A 666 5.72 11.20 -5.94
C ASP A 666 5.39 10.04 -4.96
N GLY A 667 5.35 10.34 -3.66
CA GLY A 667 4.91 9.41 -2.61
C GLY A 667 6.02 8.62 -1.92
N MET A 668 7.30 8.92 -2.20
CA MET A 668 8.42 8.22 -1.58
C MET A 668 8.49 8.47 -0.07
N LEU A 669 8.69 7.40 0.69
CA LEU A 669 9.04 7.46 2.12
C LEU A 669 10.56 7.35 2.29
N VAL A 670 11.19 8.33 2.93
CA VAL A 670 12.61 8.28 3.30
C VAL A 670 12.76 8.48 4.81
N GLU A 671 13.46 7.57 5.48
CA GLU A 671 13.67 7.59 6.92
C GLU A 671 15.08 7.11 7.33
N GLY A 672 15.37 7.18 8.63
CA GLY A 672 16.67 6.79 9.19
C GLY A 672 17.58 7.99 9.46
N SER A 673 18.90 7.81 9.37
CA SER A 673 19.92 8.81 9.73
C SER A 673 21.08 8.93 8.73
N GLY A 674 20.87 8.49 7.49
CA GLY A 674 21.87 8.52 6.42
C GLY A 674 21.69 9.70 5.43
N PHE A 675 22.19 9.52 4.21
CA PHE A 675 22.39 10.61 3.25
C PHE A 675 21.78 10.31 1.88
N ILE A 676 21.10 11.30 1.29
CA ILE A 676 20.65 11.31 -0.10
C ILE A 676 21.33 12.50 -0.81
N THR A 677 22.21 12.23 -1.78
CA THR A 677 23.14 13.24 -2.33
C THR A 677 23.23 13.20 -3.86
N GLY A 678 24.10 14.02 -4.46
CA GLY A 678 24.37 14.01 -5.89
C GLY A 678 23.16 14.38 -6.73
N ASN A 679 22.93 13.57 -7.75
CA ASN A 679 21.83 13.69 -8.70
C ASN A 679 20.82 12.55 -8.52
N ALA A 680 20.84 11.88 -7.34
CA ALA A 680 19.99 10.74 -7.08
C ALA A 680 18.51 11.13 -7.18
N THR A 681 17.70 10.23 -7.76
CA THR A 681 16.25 10.42 -7.89
C THR A 681 15.53 9.26 -7.26
N LEU A 682 14.77 9.53 -6.21
CA LEU A 682 13.90 8.59 -5.53
C LEU A 682 12.45 8.98 -5.88
N LYS A 683 11.69 8.12 -6.56
CA LYS A 683 10.35 8.46 -7.06
C LYS A 683 9.36 7.31 -6.87
N GLY A 684 8.15 7.63 -6.43
CA GLY A 684 7.04 6.68 -6.30
C GLY A 684 6.83 6.15 -4.89
N ARG A 685 5.88 5.23 -4.73
CA ARG A 685 5.44 4.59 -3.47
C ARG A 685 6.43 3.62 -2.81
N GLY A 686 7.74 3.87 -2.96
CA GLY A 686 8.78 3.09 -2.29
C GLY A 686 9.08 3.56 -0.86
N SER A 687 9.90 2.79 -0.16
CA SER A 687 10.52 3.18 1.11
C SER A 687 12.05 3.08 1.04
N VAL A 688 12.73 4.06 1.63
CA VAL A 688 14.19 4.10 1.75
C VAL A 688 14.52 4.30 3.22
N ASN A 689 14.97 3.22 3.88
CA ASN A 689 15.48 3.28 5.23
C ASN A 689 17.00 3.40 5.20
N THR A 690 17.47 4.61 5.50
CA THR A 690 18.89 4.97 5.50
C THR A 690 19.64 4.51 6.75
N THR A 691 19.00 3.77 7.65
CA THR A 691 19.67 3.18 8.82
C THR A 691 19.12 1.82 9.23
N VAL A 692 19.97 0.80 9.22
CA VAL A 692 19.67 -0.53 9.77
C VAL A 692 20.81 -0.96 10.69
N ASP A 693 20.50 -1.51 11.87
CA ASP A 693 21.50 -1.97 12.85
C ASP A 693 22.62 -0.96 13.14
N ASN A 694 22.24 0.32 13.27
CA ASN A 694 23.15 1.48 13.45
C ASN A 694 24.10 1.77 12.27
N VAL A 695 23.94 1.10 11.14
CA VAL A 695 24.66 1.39 9.90
C VAL A 695 23.95 2.51 9.15
N ARG A 696 24.67 3.61 8.84
CA ARG A 696 24.16 4.70 8.02
C ARG A 696 24.52 4.49 6.56
N GLY A 697 23.53 4.55 5.68
CA GLY A 697 23.70 4.41 4.25
C GLY A 697 23.70 5.74 3.50
N THR A 698 24.29 5.72 2.30
CA THR A 698 24.30 6.86 1.37
C THR A 698 23.77 6.42 0.01
N ILE A 699 22.77 7.12 -0.51
CA ILE A 699 22.33 7.04 -1.90
C ILE A 699 22.70 8.35 -2.58
N GLY A 700 23.47 8.30 -3.66
CA GLY A 700 24.01 9.49 -4.32
C GLY A 700 24.26 9.30 -5.80
N GLY A 701 25.04 10.22 -6.38
CA GLY A 701 25.45 10.18 -7.79
C GLY A 701 24.27 10.11 -8.75
N ALA A 702 24.25 9.14 -9.67
CA ALA A 702 23.21 8.99 -10.70
C ALA A 702 22.14 7.95 -10.34
N THR A 703 22.06 7.56 -9.07
CA THR A 703 21.17 6.47 -8.61
C THR A 703 19.71 6.80 -8.84
N ILE A 704 18.94 5.82 -9.33
CA ILE A 704 17.48 5.90 -9.43
C ILE A 704 16.87 4.84 -8.51
N VAL A 705 16.05 5.28 -7.56
CA VAL A 705 15.20 4.38 -6.77
C VAL A 705 13.78 4.56 -7.28
N GLY A 706 13.32 3.54 -7.99
CA GLY A 706 12.03 3.53 -8.65
C GLY A 706 10.87 3.20 -7.71
N ILE A 707 9.69 3.22 -8.32
CA ILE A 707 8.41 3.07 -7.66
C ILE A 707 8.33 1.73 -6.92
N ASN A 708 7.83 1.77 -5.68
CA ASN A 708 7.63 0.60 -4.80
C ASN A 708 8.91 -0.14 -4.39
N SER A 709 10.09 0.46 -4.61
CA SER A 709 11.35 -0.08 -4.10
C SER A 709 11.36 -0.03 -2.57
N GLU A 710 11.96 -1.04 -1.94
CA GLU A 710 12.27 -0.99 -0.50
C GLU A 710 13.79 -1.09 -0.36
N TRP A 711 14.44 0.03 -0.10
CA TRP A 711 15.88 0.05 0.11
C TRP A 711 16.22 0.17 1.59
N LYS A 712 17.17 -0.64 2.04
CA LYS A 712 17.63 -0.67 3.44
C LYS A 712 19.14 -0.56 3.52
N ALA A 713 19.64 0.30 4.39
CA ALA A 713 21.07 0.56 4.59
C ALA A 713 21.78 -0.53 5.43
N TRP A 714 21.89 -1.75 4.91
CA TRP A 714 22.61 -2.84 5.60
C TRP A 714 24.15 -2.69 5.60
N THR A 715 24.69 -1.81 4.76
CA THR A 715 26.14 -1.54 4.65
C THR A 715 26.41 -0.05 4.54
N SER A 716 27.59 0.39 4.97
CA SER A 716 28.02 1.79 4.87
C SER A 716 28.55 2.18 3.49
N ASN A 717 28.60 1.26 2.52
CA ASN A 717 29.08 1.55 1.18
C ASN A 717 28.08 2.45 0.43
N PRO A 718 28.52 3.59 -0.12
CA PRO A 718 27.64 4.48 -0.85
C PRO A 718 27.17 3.83 -2.15
N VAL A 719 25.91 4.05 -2.51
CA VAL A 719 25.35 3.73 -3.82
C VAL A 719 25.39 5.00 -4.64
N THR A 720 26.19 5.03 -5.71
CA THR A 720 26.39 6.26 -6.50
C THR A 720 25.87 6.15 -7.93
N ASP A 721 25.37 4.98 -8.34
CA ASP A 721 24.81 4.73 -9.66
C ASP A 721 23.96 3.45 -9.64
N GLY A 722 23.10 3.30 -10.64
CA GLY A 722 22.26 2.13 -10.91
C GLY A 722 20.80 2.31 -10.51
N ILE A 723 19.98 1.33 -10.88
CA ILE A 723 18.52 1.43 -10.76
C ILE A 723 17.95 0.34 -9.85
N PHE A 724 17.06 0.74 -8.96
CA PHE A 724 16.32 -0.14 -8.04
C PHE A 724 14.83 -0.08 -8.35
N TYR A 725 14.17 -1.24 -8.33
CA TYR A 725 12.72 -1.36 -8.54
C TYR A 725 12.04 -2.32 -7.57
N ASP A 726 12.76 -2.85 -6.58
CA ASP A 726 12.29 -3.92 -5.70
C ASP A 726 12.98 -3.82 -4.32
N LEU A 727 12.90 -4.86 -3.50
CA LEU A 727 13.62 -5.02 -2.25
C LEU A 727 15.12 -5.01 -2.58
N ALA A 728 15.76 -3.93 -2.18
CA ALA A 728 17.16 -3.69 -2.42
C ALA A 728 17.87 -3.60 -1.07
N GLU A 729 18.56 -4.68 -0.72
CA GLU A 729 19.22 -4.77 0.57
C GLU A 729 20.63 -4.17 0.56
N ARG A 730 21.30 -4.08 -0.60
CA ARG A 730 22.70 -3.64 -0.69
C ARG A 730 23.01 -2.94 -2.00
N ALA A 731 24.14 -2.23 -2.07
CA ALA A 731 24.66 -1.57 -3.27
C ALA A 731 24.76 -2.49 -4.50
N GLY A 732 25.04 -3.79 -4.28
CA GLY A 732 25.12 -4.79 -5.35
C GLY A 732 23.76 -5.19 -5.96
N SER A 733 22.64 -4.75 -5.39
CA SER A 733 21.30 -5.01 -5.92
C SER A 733 20.90 -4.05 -7.04
N ALA A 734 21.73 -3.02 -7.32
CA ALA A 734 21.47 -2.06 -8.38
C ALA A 734 21.51 -2.72 -9.76
N ARG A 735 20.50 -2.46 -10.58
CA ARG A 735 20.43 -2.96 -11.96
C ARG A 735 20.98 -1.92 -12.91
N GLY A 736 21.96 -2.32 -13.72
CA GLY A 736 22.56 -1.48 -14.75
C GLY A 736 23.26 -0.24 -14.18
N ARG A 737 23.83 0.56 -15.08
CA ARG A 737 24.28 1.93 -14.78
C ARG A 737 23.30 2.88 -15.45
N THR A 738 22.92 3.95 -14.75
CA THR A 738 22.09 4.98 -15.39
C THR A 738 22.93 5.86 -16.29
N ASN A 739 24.21 6.06 -15.94
CA ASN A 739 25.09 7.05 -16.58
C ASN A 739 24.38 8.42 -16.70
N TYR A 740 23.60 8.78 -15.67
CA TYR A 740 22.77 9.99 -15.60
C TYR A 740 21.63 10.08 -16.64
N VAL A 741 21.36 9.02 -17.41
CA VAL A 741 20.16 8.96 -18.24
C VAL A 741 18.95 8.81 -17.32
N TYR A 742 18.00 9.72 -17.51
CA TYR A 742 16.80 9.86 -16.69
C TYR A 742 15.59 9.20 -17.35
N ALA A 743 15.40 9.41 -18.64
CA ALA A 743 14.31 8.78 -19.39
C ALA A 743 14.79 8.39 -20.79
N ASN A 744 14.28 7.28 -21.32
CA ASN A 744 14.66 6.78 -22.62
C ASN A 744 13.51 6.05 -23.31
N TYR A 745 12.88 6.68 -24.29
CA TYR A 745 11.74 6.14 -25.04
C TYR A 745 12.20 5.71 -26.42
N THR A 746 12.34 4.39 -26.65
CA THR A 746 12.85 3.87 -27.93
C THR A 746 11.76 3.62 -28.97
N PHE A 747 10.50 3.58 -28.55
CA PHE A 747 9.34 3.28 -29.40
C PHE A 747 9.34 1.85 -30.02
N ASP A 748 10.16 0.93 -29.50
CA ASP A 748 10.29 -0.44 -30.01
C ASP A 748 9.16 -1.40 -29.62
N GLU A 749 8.43 -1.03 -28.56
CA GLU A 749 7.37 -1.82 -27.92
C GLU A 749 6.03 -1.10 -28.07
N PRO A 750 5.22 -1.48 -29.08
CA PRO A 750 3.89 -0.90 -29.26
C PRO A 750 3.03 -1.06 -28.01
N ASN A 751 2.31 -0.01 -27.67
CA ASN A 751 1.35 -0.01 -26.57
C ASN A 751 0.14 0.86 -26.92
N TYR A 752 -1.01 0.54 -26.33
CA TYR A 752 -2.29 1.17 -26.63
C TYR A 752 -2.39 2.63 -26.20
N ALA A 753 -1.92 2.96 -24.99
CA ALA A 753 -2.10 4.29 -24.39
C ALA A 753 -0.82 4.90 -23.83
N LEU A 754 0.29 4.16 -23.81
CA LEU A 754 1.54 4.62 -23.20
C LEU A 754 2.71 4.59 -24.20
N VAL A 755 3.67 5.49 -24.01
CA VAL A 755 5.03 5.34 -24.52
C VAL A 755 5.89 4.89 -23.35
N LYS A 756 6.45 3.68 -23.43
CA LYS A 756 7.23 3.09 -22.35
C LYS A 756 8.61 3.72 -22.23
N ASP A 757 8.97 4.18 -21.03
CA ASP A 757 10.36 4.48 -20.70
C ASP A 757 11.11 3.16 -20.48
N THR A 758 12.24 3.01 -21.17
CA THR A 758 13.09 1.81 -21.11
C THR A 758 13.95 1.76 -19.85
N LEU A 759 14.15 2.89 -19.18
CA LEU A 759 14.85 2.97 -17.91
C LEU A 759 13.88 2.73 -16.77
N TYR A 760 13.03 3.67 -16.39
CA TYR A 760 12.13 3.47 -15.25
C TYR A 760 10.72 4.00 -15.52
N TYR A 761 9.86 4.11 -14.50
CA TYR A 761 8.44 4.45 -14.67
C TYR A 761 8.18 5.96 -14.93
N ASN A 762 8.72 6.48 -16.03
CA ASN A 762 8.37 7.79 -16.58
C ASN A 762 7.51 7.65 -17.85
N ASP A 763 6.69 6.61 -17.97
CA ASP A 763 5.87 6.37 -19.17
C ASP A 763 5.10 7.63 -19.61
N GLY A 764 5.14 7.94 -20.90
CA GLY A 764 4.35 9.00 -21.52
C GLY A 764 2.95 8.51 -21.88
N ILE A 765 1.98 9.41 -22.00
CA ILE A 765 0.61 9.10 -22.42
C ILE A 765 0.43 9.44 -23.90
N LEU A 766 -0.09 8.48 -24.67
CA LEU A 766 -0.42 8.64 -26.08
C LEU A 766 -1.78 9.33 -26.24
N ARG A 767 -1.87 10.30 -27.16
CA ARG A 767 -3.10 11.01 -27.51
C ARG A 767 -3.37 10.90 -29.01
N GLY A 768 -4.65 10.79 -29.37
CA GLY A 768 -5.07 10.66 -30.77
C GLY A 768 -4.78 9.30 -31.41
N ALA A 769 -4.44 8.28 -30.62
CA ALA A 769 -4.04 6.93 -31.05
C ALA A 769 -2.95 6.93 -32.14
N PRO A 770 -1.73 7.41 -31.85
CA PRO A 770 -0.63 7.41 -32.81
C PRO A 770 -0.21 5.98 -33.19
N GLU A 771 0.36 5.82 -34.38
CA GLU A 771 0.69 4.50 -34.92
C GLU A 771 2.15 4.15 -34.68
N TYR A 772 2.41 2.92 -34.25
CA TYR A 772 3.76 2.34 -34.27
C TYR A 772 4.02 1.71 -35.63
N LYS A 773 5.11 2.11 -36.29
CA LYS A 773 5.47 1.67 -37.65
C LYS A 773 6.88 1.12 -37.71
N VAL A 774 7.18 0.46 -38.83
CA VAL A 774 8.54 0.10 -39.21
C VAL A 774 8.94 0.98 -40.40
N ASP A 775 9.97 1.82 -40.24
CA ASP A 775 10.60 2.58 -41.34
C ASP A 775 12.05 2.09 -41.52
N GLY A 776 12.27 1.32 -42.60
CA GLY A 776 13.54 0.65 -42.85
C GLY A 776 13.88 -0.36 -41.75
N ASN A 777 14.92 -0.07 -40.95
CA ASN A 777 15.35 -0.87 -39.82
C ASN A 777 14.91 -0.31 -38.45
N ARG A 778 14.12 0.78 -38.43
CA ARG A 778 13.65 1.44 -37.21
C ARG A 778 12.23 1.03 -36.89
N LYS A 779 11.94 0.90 -35.60
CA LYS A 779 10.56 0.91 -35.09
C LYS A 779 10.31 2.30 -34.55
N VAL A 780 9.20 2.90 -34.96
CA VAL A 780 8.98 4.35 -34.80
C VAL A 780 7.58 4.63 -34.32
N LEU A 781 7.42 5.76 -33.64
CA LEU A 781 6.11 6.34 -33.37
C LEU A 781 5.82 7.38 -34.45
N GLU A 782 4.76 7.20 -35.23
CA GLU A 782 4.31 8.16 -36.24
C GLU A 782 3.18 9.03 -35.69
N LEU A 783 3.30 10.34 -35.90
CA LEU A 783 2.30 11.36 -35.57
C LEU A 783 1.77 11.99 -36.86
N ASN A 784 0.44 12.10 -36.96
CA ASN A 784 -0.27 12.52 -38.17
C ASN A 784 -0.28 14.03 -38.46
N GLY A 785 0.29 14.89 -37.60
CA GLY A 785 0.23 16.34 -37.78
C GLY A 785 -1.13 16.99 -37.55
N VAL A 786 -2.11 16.29 -36.95
CA VAL A 786 -3.48 16.79 -36.74
C VAL A 786 -3.89 16.80 -35.28
N ASN A 787 -3.74 15.68 -34.57
CA ASN A 787 -4.24 15.53 -33.20
C ASN A 787 -3.49 14.46 -32.37
N GLN A 788 -2.36 13.98 -32.90
CA GLN A 788 -1.56 12.92 -32.29
C GLN A 788 -0.32 13.49 -31.62
N TYR A 789 -0.07 13.08 -30.38
CA TYR A 789 1.05 13.57 -29.57
C TYR A 789 1.30 12.67 -28.36
N VAL A 790 2.42 12.92 -27.68
CA VAL A 790 2.77 12.29 -26.40
C VAL A 790 2.76 13.34 -25.30
N LEU A 791 2.02 13.08 -24.22
CA LEU A 791 2.10 13.84 -22.97
C LEU A 791 3.13 13.18 -22.04
N LEU A 792 4.14 13.92 -21.62
CA LEU A 792 5.21 13.48 -20.73
C LEU A 792 5.03 14.04 -19.31
N GLY A 793 5.67 13.38 -18.34
CA GLY A 793 5.73 13.87 -16.96
C GLY A 793 6.38 15.25 -16.85
N LYS A 794 5.92 16.08 -15.91
CA LYS A 794 6.46 17.44 -15.67
C LYS A 794 7.96 17.44 -15.37
N ASP A 795 8.44 16.37 -14.78
CA ASP A 795 9.81 16.18 -14.32
C ASP A 795 10.84 15.97 -15.43
N ILE A 796 10.40 15.77 -16.69
CA ILE A 796 11.25 15.71 -17.89
C ILE A 796 11.97 17.04 -18.15
N ALA A 797 11.41 18.17 -17.69
CA ALA A 797 11.97 19.51 -17.87
C ALA A 797 12.40 20.18 -16.55
N GLU A 798 12.59 19.42 -15.47
CA GLU A 798 12.98 19.94 -14.14
C GLU A 798 14.50 19.82 -13.87
N PHE A 799 15.34 20.11 -14.87
CA PHE A 799 16.80 20.05 -14.71
C PHE A 799 17.48 21.39 -15.05
N ASP A 800 18.47 21.78 -14.25
CA ASP A 800 19.34 22.92 -14.55
C ASP A 800 20.29 22.64 -15.71
N GLN A 801 20.80 21.39 -15.77
CA GLN A 801 21.73 20.95 -16.79
C GLN A 801 21.25 19.61 -17.35
N VAL A 802 20.99 19.58 -18.66
CA VAL A 802 20.32 18.46 -19.33
C VAL A 802 20.67 18.42 -20.81
N THR A 803 20.70 17.21 -21.36
CA THR A 803 20.74 16.95 -22.79
C THR A 803 19.47 16.22 -23.20
N TYR A 804 18.76 16.77 -24.17
CA TYR A 804 17.67 16.11 -24.89
C TYR A 804 18.20 15.61 -26.23
N GLU A 805 18.14 14.30 -26.46
CA GLU A 805 18.45 13.69 -27.75
C GLU A 805 17.17 13.11 -28.34
N MET A 806 16.98 13.30 -29.64
CA MET A 806 15.88 12.69 -30.39
C MET A 806 16.27 12.43 -31.83
N THR A 807 15.75 11.36 -32.41
CA THR A 807 15.84 11.11 -33.85
C THR A 807 14.46 11.29 -34.45
N VAL A 808 14.34 12.18 -35.44
CA VAL A 808 13.03 12.51 -36.03
C VAL A 808 13.08 12.48 -37.55
N LYS A 809 11.95 12.18 -38.16
CA LYS A 809 11.71 12.32 -39.59
C LYS A 809 10.52 13.23 -39.80
N TRP A 810 10.75 14.44 -40.30
CA TRP A 810 9.68 15.41 -40.52
C TRP A 810 9.10 15.25 -41.93
N PHE A 811 7.78 15.09 -42.06
CA PHE A 811 7.12 14.92 -43.37
C PHE A 811 6.73 16.24 -44.05
N GLY A 812 7.14 17.39 -43.49
CA GLY A 812 6.71 18.69 -43.97
C GLY A 812 5.33 19.08 -43.43
N GLY A 813 4.76 20.15 -43.98
CA GLY A 813 3.45 20.67 -43.62
C GLY A 813 3.51 22.11 -43.13
N GLU A 814 2.54 22.52 -42.31
CA GLU A 814 2.42 23.90 -41.83
C GLU A 814 3.65 24.36 -41.05
N SER A 815 3.89 25.67 -41.08
CA SER A 815 4.91 26.29 -40.23
C SER A 815 4.55 26.18 -38.74
N ASN A 816 5.55 26.27 -37.87
CA ASN A 816 5.42 26.26 -36.41
C ASN A 816 4.86 24.96 -35.80
N GLN A 817 4.94 23.83 -36.50
CA GLN A 817 4.79 22.52 -35.86
C GLN A 817 5.79 22.35 -34.69
N ARG A 818 5.53 21.41 -33.79
CA ARG A 818 6.34 21.23 -32.57
C ARG A 818 6.90 19.84 -32.50
N ILE A 819 8.22 19.71 -32.60
CA ILE A 819 8.89 18.44 -32.27
C ILE A 819 8.68 18.17 -30.78
N PHE A 820 9.00 19.15 -29.94
CA PHE A 820 8.59 19.18 -28.54
C PHE A 820 8.17 20.59 -28.12
N ASP A 821 7.36 20.66 -27.06
CA ASP A 821 6.96 21.90 -26.40
C ASP A 821 6.82 21.65 -24.89
N PHE A 822 7.73 22.22 -24.10
CA PHE A 822 7.81 22.09 -22.65
C PHE A 822 7.56 23.46 -22.04
N SER A 823 6.32 23.70 -21.61
CA SER A 823 5.86 25.05 -21.29
C SER A 823 4.99 25.07 -20.04
N ARG A 824 5.07 26.19 -19.32
CA ARG A 824 4.19 26.52 -18.20
C ARG A 824 2.95 27.24 -18.69
N ASP A 825 3.14 28.17 -19.62
CA ASP A 825 2.15 29.05 -20.22
C ASP A 825 2.69 29.60 -21.55
N GLU A 826 1.91 30.42 -22.26
CA GLU A 826 2.30 30.98 -23.57
C GLU A 826 3.53 31.92 -23.51
N THR A 827 3.94 32.35 -22.31
CA THR A 827 5.03 33.31 -22.11
C THR A 827 6.26 32.69 -21.45
N ASN A 828 6.16 31.45 -20.96
CA ASN A 828 7.21 30.75 -20.23
C ASN A 828 7.28 29.29 -20.66
N GLY A 829 8.37 28.93 -21.34
CA GLY A 829 8.55 27.58 -21.85
C GLY A 829 9.68 27.48 -22.85
N MET A 830 9.87 26.30 -23.40
CA MET A 830 10.82 26.08 -24.47
C MET A 830 10.26 25.08 -25.48
N TYR A 831 10.56 25.31 -26.75
CA TYR A 831 10.07 24.47 -27.83
C TYR A 831 11.04 24.41 -29.01
N LEU A 832 10.91 23.35 -29.80
CA LEU A 832 11.66 23.16 -31.04
C LEU A 832 10.68 22.98 -32.21
N THR A 833 10.81 23.82 -33.23
CA THR A 833 10.02 23.75 -34.47
C THR A 833 10.88 23.29 -35.65
N PRO A 834 10.42 22.32 -36.48
CA PRO A 834 11.17 21.88 -37.66
C PRO A 834 11.23 22.98 -38.74
N SER A 835 10.26 23.89 -38.75
CA SER A 835 10.19 25.06 -39.62
C SER A 835 9.34 26.15 -38.96
N ASN A 836 9.93 27.29 -38.63
CA ASN A 836 9.21 28.48 -38.21
C ASN A 836 8.49 29.17 -39.38
N ALA A 837 7.88 30.32 -39.14
CA ALA A 837 7.15 31.08 -40.17
C ALA A 837 8.03 31.51 -41.36
N ASP A 838 9.34 31.63 -41.16
CA ASP A 838 10.32 31.99 -42.19
C ASP A 838 10.93 30.78 -42.91
N GLY A 839 10.43 29.57 -42.65
CA GLY A 839 10.95 28.36 -43.29
C GLY A 839 12.26 27.83 -42.69
N LYS A 840 12.52 28.08 -41.40
CA LYS A 840 13.79 27.73 -40.72
C LYS A 840 13.57 26.89 -39.48
N LEU A 841 14.42 25.90 -39.21
CA LEU A 841 14.43 25.22 -37.90
C LEU A 841 14.76 26.26 -36.82
N GLU A 842 14.00 26.24 -35.73
CA GLU A 842 14.17 27.17 -34.61
C GLU A 842 13.92 26.50 -33.26
N PHE A 843 14.87 26.66 -32.33
CA PHE A 843 14.69 26.39 -30.91
C PHE A 843 14.44 27.70 -30.18
N VAL A 844 13.43 27.76 -29.31
CA VAL A 844 13.06 28.96 -28.56
C VAL A 844 12.99 28.64 -27.08
N VAL A 845 13.51 29.55 -26.26
CA VAL A 845 13.23 29.66 -24.82
C VAL A 845 12.50 30.98 -24.58
N LEU A 846 11.30 30.89 -24.03
CA LEU A 846 10.46 32.00 -23.63
C LEU A 846 10.55 32.19 -22.13
N SER A 847 10.82 33.43 -21.70
CA SER A 847 10.80 33.85 -20.31
C SER A 847 10.06 35.16 -20.18
N GLU A 848 8.93 35.16 -19.48
CA GLU A 848 8.07 36.34 -19.31
C GLU A 848 7.73 37.04 -20.65
N GLY A 849 7.61 36.25 -21.72
CA GLY A 849 7.30 36.72 -23.08
C GLY A 849 8.53 37.15 -23.90
N VAL A 850 9.73 37.15 -23.31
CA VAL A 850 10.99 37.44 -24.01
C VAL A 850 11.57 36.14 -24.57
N ALA A 851 11.87 36.14 -25.87
CA ALA A 851 12.42 34.98 -26.56
C ALA A 851 13.94 35.05 -26.71
N GLN A 852 14.63 33.98 -26.32
CA GLN A 852 15.99 33.67 -26.77
C GLN A 852 15.90 32.46 -27.71
N SER A 853 16.44 32.56 -28.92
CA SER A 853 16.32 31.49 -29.91
C SER A 853 17.62 31.11 -30.62
N ILE A 854 17.65 29.88 -31.13
CA ILE A 854 18.64 29.40 -32.09
C ILE A 854 17.89 29.18 -33.39
N VAL A 855 18.22 29.97 -34.41
CA VAL A 855 17.61 29.88 -35.74
C VAL A 855 18.65 29.39 -36.73
N SER A 856 18.31 28.32 -37.45
CA SER A 856 19.13 27.76 -38.53
C SER A 856 18.99 28.56 -39.84
N SER A 857 19.75 28.18 -40.87
CA SER A 857 19.60 28.75 -42.22
C SER A 857 18.42 28.18 -43.01
N THR A 858 17.93 26.98 -42.67
CA THR A 858 16.93 26.21 -43.43
C THR A 858 16.05 25.40 -42.49
N ALA A 859 14.83 25.05 -42.90
CA ALA A 859 14.03 24.04 -42.19
C ALA A 859 14.77 22.70 -42.07
N LEU A 860 14.26 21.81 -41.21
CA LEU A 860 14.66 20.41 -41.25
C LEU A 860 14.38 19.81 -42.64
N PRO A 861 15.22 18.89 -43.13
CA PRO A 861 14.98 18.22 -44.38
C PRO A 861 13.69 17.38 -44.31
N VAL A 862 12.84 17.52 -45.32
CA VAL A 862 11.59 16.76 -45.43
C VAL A 862 11.89 15.31 -45.81
N ASP A 863 11.19 14.38 -45.15
CA ASP A 863 11.26 12.92 -45.34
C ASP A 863 12.68 12.34 -45.16
N GLN A 864 13.49 12.98 -44.30
CA GLN A 864 14.82 12.51 -43.94
C GLN A 864 14.97 12.38 -42.42
N TRP A 865 15.62 11.31 -42.00
CA TRP A 865 15.98 11.08 -40.60
C TRP A 865 17.10 12.03 -40.19
N VAL A 866 16.89 12.76 -39.10
CA VAL A 866 17.89 13.63 -38.48
C VAL A 866 18.02 13.31 -37.00
N LYS A 867 19.25 13.31 -36.48
CA LYS A 867 19.51 13.27 -35.04
C LYS A 867 19.62 14.69 -34.50
N ILE A 868 18.81 15.01 -33.50
CA ILE A 868 18.80 16.28 -32.79
C ILE A 868 19.44 16.09 -31.42
N GLU A 869 20.36 16.97 -31.06
CA GLU A 869 20.93 17.07 -29.71
C GLU A 869 20.78 18.51 -29.22
N LEU A 870 19.96 18.72 -28.20
CA LEU A 870 19.83 19.98 -27.47
C LEU A 870 20.48 19.83 -26.10
N THR A 871 21.56 20.56 -25.86
CA THR A 871 22.26 20.55 -24.57
C THR A 871 22.14 21.90 -23.89
N ILE A 872 21.62 21.90 -22.67
CA ILE A 872 21.57 23.07 -21.78
C ILE A 872 22.53 22.82 -20.63
N LYS A 873 23.57 23.65 -20.54
CA LYS A 873 24.63 23.49 -19.54
C LYS A 873 25.27 24.84 -19.23
N ASN A 874 25.51 25.13 -17.94
CA ASN A 874 26.23 26.33 -17.50
C ASN A 874 25.67 27.65 -18.07
N GLY A 875 24.35 27.76 -18.18
CA GLY A 875 23.71 28.96 -18.76
C GLY A 875 23.90 29.10 -20.27
N GLU A 876 24.20 28.02 -20.99
CA GLU A 876 24.23 28.00 -22.45
C GLU A 876 23.29 26.92 -22.97
N ALA A 877 22.55 27.21 -24.05
CA ALA A 877 21.80 26.23 -24.82
C ALA A 877 22.49 26.02 -26.17
N THR A 878 22.80 24.78 -26.53
CA THR A 878 23.45 24.42 -27.79
C THR A 878 22.60 23.42 -28.55
N LEU A 879 22.32 23.70 -29.82
CA LEU A 879 21.57 22.82 -30.71
C LEU A 879 22.48 22.25 -31.80
N LYS A 880 22.47 20.93 -31.95
CA LYS A 880 23.12 20.22 -33.05
C LYS A 880 22.14 19.37 -33.82
N ILE A 881 22.38 19.25 -35.12
CA ILE A 881 21.67 18.34 -36.04
C ILE A 881 22.73 17.47 -36.72
N ASP A 882 22.62 16.15 -36.62
CA ASP A 882 23.58 15.17 -37.15
C ASP A 882 25.04 15.49 -36.77
N ASN A 883 25.22 15.89 -35.50
CA ASN A 883 26.48 16.37 -34.91
C ASN A 883 27.00 17.73 -35.42
N ALA A 884 26.36 18.35 -36.40
CA ALA A 884 26.69 19.71 -36.84
C ALA A 884 26.08 20.76 -35.91
N LEU A 885 26.88 21.72 -35.46
CA LEU A 885 26.43 22.82 -34.61
C LEU A 885 25.55 23.78 -35.42
N ILE A 886 24.29 23.97 -34.98
CA ILE A 886 23.37 24.96 -35.55
C ILE A 886 23.57 26.32 -34.89
N GLY A 887 23.72 26.33 -33.57
CA GLY A 887 23.99 27.55 -32.83
C GLY A 887 24.00 27.36 -31.32
N THR A 888 24.30 28.46 -30.63
CA THR A 888 24.39 28.52 -29.17
C THR A 888 23.78 29.81 -28.67
N ILE A 889 22.90 29.73 -27.68
CA ILE A 889 22.49 30.87 -26.86
C ILE A 889 23.52 31.01 -25.74
N LYS A 890 24.25 32.12 -25.73
CA LYS A 890 25.20 32.47 -24.65
C LYS A 890 24.48 33.34 -23.63
N ASN A 891 24.52 32.97 -22.35
CA ASN A 891 23.75 33.59 -21.27
C ASN A 891 22.23 33.35 -21.40
N LEU A 892 21.85 32.08 -21.40
CA LEU A 892 20.48 31.66 -21.24
C LEU A 892 19.95 32.17 -19.89
N GLU A 893 18.92 33.01 -19.93
CA GLU A 893 18.36 33.65 -18.73
C GLU A 893 17.65 32.65 -17.81
N ASN A 894 16.99 31.66 -18.41
CA ASN A 894 16.20 30.66 -17.69
C ASN A 894 16.51 29.24 -18.16
N THR A 895 16.85 28.37 -17.21
CA THR A 895 17.05 26.93 -17.42
C THR A 895 15.70 26.21 -17.43
N PRO A 896 15.62 24.96 -17.93
CA PRO A 896 14.36 24.21 -17.93
C PRO A 896 13.66 24.18 -16.56
N VAL A 897 14.41 23.94 -15.48
CA VAL A 897 13.83 23.94 -14.13
C VAL A 897 13.28 25.31 -13.70
N SER A 898 13.89 26.42 -14.12
CA SER A 898 13.40 27.76 -13.77
C SER A 898 12.14 28.15 -14.54
N LEU A 899 11.89 27.53 -15.71
CA LEU A 899 10.66 27.71 -16.47
C LEU A 899 9.43 27.13 -15.75
N ARG A 900 9.62 26.14 -14.86
CA ARG A 900 8.54 25.47 -14.09
C ARG A 900 7.41 24.97 -14.99
N THR A 901 7.79 24.21 -16.00
CA THR A 901 6.88 23.68 -17.02
C THR A 901 5.72 22.93 -16.37
N LYS A 902 4.50 23.19 -16.85
CA LYS A 902 3.28 22.47 -16.42
C LYS A 902 2.93 21.34 -17.37
N ALA A 903 3.30 21.49 -18.64
CA ALA A 903 2.95 20.57 -19.70
C ALA A 903 4.17 20.29 -20.57
N ASN A 904 4.45 19.01 -20.79
CA ASN A 904 5.56 18.57 -21.62
C ASN A 904 5.02 17.68 -22.74
N TYR A 905 5.17 18.12 -23.98
CA TYR A 905 4.64 17.41 -25.15
C TYR A 905 5.75 17.02 -26.13
N LEU A 906 5.59 15.84 -26.73
CA LEU A 906 6.19 15.55 -28.04
C LEU A 906 5.09 15.67 -29.09
N GLY A 907 5.32 16.46 -30.14
CA GLY A 907 4.42 16.52 -31.29
C GLY A 907 3.23 17.48 -31.21
N ARG A 908 3.14 18.34 -30.18
CA ARG A 908 2.04 19.29 -29.99
C ARG A 908 2.54 20.61 -29.40
N SER A 909 1.97 21.74 -29.82
CA SER A 909 2.18 23.04 -29.17
C SER A 909 1.43 23.19 -27.86
N PHE A 910 1.96 23.99 -26.93
CA PHE A 910 1.32 24.22 -25.64
C PHE A 910 -0.15 24.66 -25.78
N ASP A 911 -0.41 25.63 -26.68
CA ASP A 911 -1.74 26.16 -27.01
C ASP A 911 -2.65 25.17 -27.77
N GLY A 912 -2.13 24.02 -28.19
CA GLY A 912 -2.87 22.96 -28.88
C GLY A 912 -3.24 23.27 -30.33
N ARG A 913 -2.63 24.29 -30.95
CA ARG A 913 -2.95 24.73 -32.32
C ARG A 913 -2.13 24.02 -33.40
N THR A 914 -0.90 23.57 -33.11
CA THR A 914 -0.05 22.90 -34.11
C THR A 914 0.41 21.53 -33.63
N TYR A 915 0.57 20.61 -34.58
CA TYR A 915 0.93 19.22 -34.33
C TYR A 915 2.02 18.78 -35.31
N PHE A 916 2.93 17.92 -34.84
CA PHE A 916 4.02 17.41 -35.67
C PHE A 916 3.53 16.34 -36.63
N ASN A 917 3.85 16.53 -37.90
CA ASN A 917 3.64 15.55 -38.95
C ASN A 917 4.96 14.84 -39.24
N GLY A 918 5.13 13.63 -38.73
CA GLY A 918 6.40 12.92 -38.84
C GLY A 918 6.54 11.73 -37.91
N GLN A 919 7.76 11.21 -37.82
CA GLN A 919 8.09 10.04 -37.01
C GLN A 919 9.15 10.37 -35.96
N PHE A 920 9.05 9.69 -34.82
CA PHE A 920 10.04 9.69 -33.75
C PHE A 920 10.71 8.33 -33.63
N ASP A 921 12.02 8.36 -33.40
CA ASP A 921 12.87 7.25 -33.02
C ASP A 921 13.77 7.74 -31.87
N ASP A 922 13.88 6.98 -30.78
CA ASP A 922 14.71 7.26 -29.60
C ASP A 922 14.63 8.70 -29.03
N PHE A 923 13.76 8.96 -28.05
CA PHE A 923 13.79 10.20 -27.25
C PHE A 923 14.47 9.95 -25.90
N LYS A 924 15.57 10.65 -25.63
CA LYS A 924 16.43 10.43 -24.46
C LYS A 924 16.65 11.73 -23.69
N VAL A 925 16.56 11.63 -22.36
CA VAL A 925 16.82 12.74 -21.43
C VAL A 925 17.98 12.35 -20.53
N THR A 926 19.09 13.06 -20.65
CA THR A 926 20.30 12.82 -19.86
C THR A 926 20.58 14.01 -18.96
N ARG A 927 20.61 13.76 -17.65
CA ARG A 927 20.95 14.79 -16.67
C ARG A 927 22.46 15.02 -16.68
N ILE A 928 22.88 16.28 -16.64
CA ILE A 928 24.30 16.61 -16.60
C ILE A 928 24.68 16.92 -15.14
N PRO A 929 25.71 16.28 -14.58
CA PRO A 929 26.19 16.59 -13.23
C PRO A 929 26.70 18.02 -13.15
N ALA A 930 26.41 18.72 -12.05
CA ALA A 930 27.15 19.91 -11.69
C ALA A 930 28.61 19.51 -11.38
N ASN A 931 29.58 20.19 -11.99
CA ASN A 931 31.02 19.96 -11.77
C ASN A 931 31.45 20.41 -10.37
#